data_AF-A0A8D4VQ62-F1
#
_entry.id   AF-A0A8D4VQ62-F1
#
_cell.length_a   1.000
_cell.length_b   1.000
_cell.length_c   1.000
_cell.angle_alpha   90.00
_cell.angle_beta   90.00
_cell.angle_gamma   90.00
#
_symmetry.space_group_name_H-M   'P 1'
#
loop_
_entity.id
_entity.type
_entity.pdbx_description
1 polymer ?
#
loop_
_entity_poly.entity_id
_entity_poly.type
_entity_poly.pdbx_seq_one_letter_code
_entity_poly.pdbx_strand_id
1 'polypeptide(L)'
;MAQAKHPYTVFISSTYLDNQERRKLVEDAVLRAKMTPVGMERFTASANPTVDECERQARDCDVYVGIIAHRYGWIPDGKAVSITELEYDAAKAVGRPCFVFEIATTSFDFQTDIDQGPDRWAKQEKLDAFRAKYRGDQMPALFTEKLLHGSVLDTLKSWREKQEGIQPVQQTTPSAAVADSSELERYRLAVLAQHQDLPLAGFKTKLRVPIALEELYVPLHARLHLRASGKVGYADAADAEKQLGEHGAEEIPLIEAFRAAGQRKRRGLAILGDPGSGKTTHLKRLLLHCLKQGPAGLGLPTDTLPVFLPLRELDDLERGIDAFIEKTLDSPHLNMPQGFGQRLLHGQPLLLLFDGLDEVSDPKRRAQVSRWIEQAAQARPHCTAVITCRFAGYDDSDRLGAQFLELHLRPLTPEQSDDFIRNWYRAVETGLAGDTPEAAIKTEEGAASLIERLRQPDFRLARMATLTRNPLLLANLCLVHRDRGALPRNRHQLYDECIDVLLEHWREVKSLDVSVPAELGRRALQPAALWLHGEKERTRATAAQLAPHIEPVLQQRNWPGGDAEALLRAVRDESGLLTGWGQDQFGFMHLGFQEYLAACELRRQAFEGDKAAVLRDLAARHADSWWQEVILLVLAQGNPSLFTPFMQEALKLLDFDLSAELGGLILEEAAEVTAEPFVKWLQQPTDGDGGLQGRRAALPLLQRLLPEAEYQTLLARLGVRAVHRVFKDGQLGDVTGHMSLLLTPAASLTSANGSVELLLIPGGRFLMGSPNGVGDSDEHLQHEVQIKPFYLGKYPVTNEEYARYLQANPDVSEPAYWGDRRFNQARQPVVGVSWEEACRFAAWASGRLPSEAEWEYACRAGTATAYWWGDKFEKQRANCDDGGSQWSGKQPSPVGSFPPNDFGLYDTSGNVWEWVRDCWHGDYTGAPADGSAWETGDDGRRVIRGGSWDVVPAAVRSADRGGGYPGILRGIDVGFRLAQDL
;
A
#
# COMPACT_ATOMS: atom_id res chain seq x y z
N MET A 1 -21.19 -35.65 33.12
CA MET A 1 -19.74 -35.87 32.87
C MET A 1 -19.61 -37.06 31.93
N ALA A 2 -19.62 -36.82 30.62
CA ALA A 2 -19.24 -37.83 29.65
C ALA A 2 -17.72 -37.72 29.47
N GLN A 3 -16.97 -38.78 29.78
CA GLN A 3 -15.54 -38.84 29.49
C GLN A 3 -15.35 -38.60 27.98
N ALA A 4 -14.47 -37.65 27.62
CA ALA A 4 -14.03 -37.48 26.25
C ALA A 4 -13.40 -38.79 25.78
N LYS A 5 -14.07 -39.52 24.88
CA LYS A 5 -13.51 -40.71 24.24
C LYS A 5 -12.37 -40.23 23.34
N HIS A 6 -11.18 -40.78 23.52
CA HIS A 6 -10.07 -40.60 22.59
C HIS A 6 -10.51 -40.93 21.14
N PRO A 7 -10.03 -40.20 20.12
CA PRO A 7 -10.34 -40.52 18.72
C PRO A 7 -9.73 -41.87 18.34
N TYR A 8 -10.53 -42.76 17.77
CA TYR A 8 -10.09 -44.09 17.30
C TYR A 8 -8.87 -43.98 16.39
N THR A 9 -7.92 -44.91 16.52
CA THR A 9 -6.65 -44.94 15.79
C THR A 9 -6.72 -45.91 14.61
N VAL A 10 -6.20 -45.50 13.44
CA VAL A 10 -6.17 -46.32 12.24
C VAL A 10 -4.73 -46.54 11.78
N PHE A 11 -4.24 -47.78 11.81
CA PHE A 11 -2.93 -48.11 11.28
C PHE A 11 -2.98 -48.27 9.75
N ILE A 12 -2.18 -47.50 9.02
CA ILE A 12 -2.15 -47.51 7.54
C ILE A 12 -0.90 -48.24 7.07
N SER A 13 -1.09 -49.38 6.40
CA SER A 13 -0.02 -50.16 5.79
C SER A 13 -0.16 -50.19 4.27
N SER A 14 0.96 -50.25 3.56
CA SER A 14 0.97 -50.38 2.10
C SER A 14 2.13 -51.24 1.62
N THR A 15 1.90 -51.96 0.53
CA THR A 15 2.85 -52.91 -0.03
C THR A 15 4.17 -52.28 -0.53
N TYR A 16 4.25 -51.06 -1.04
CA TYR A 16 5.52 -50.52 -1.56
C TYR A 16 5.63 -48.98 -1.56
N LEU A 17 6.83 -48.43 -1.85
CA LEU A 17 7.16 -46.99 -1.84
C LEU A 17 6.38 -46.18 -2.89
N ASP A 18 6.01 -46.80 -4.00
CA ASP A 18 5.19 -46.24 -5.08
C ASP A 18 3.74 -45.91 -4.65
N ASN A 19 3.29 -46.42 -3.50
CA ASN A 19 1.95 -46.16 -2.96
C ASN A 19 1.89 -44.92 -2.05
N GLN A 20 2.89 -44.04 -2.08
CA GLN A 20 2.91 -42.81 -1.27
C GLN A 20 1.69 -41.90 -1.54
N GLU A 21 1.28 -41.74 -2.79
CA GLU A 21 0.11 -40.92 -3.13
C GLU A 21 -1.20 -41.57 -2.67
N ARG A 22 -1.31 -42.89 -2.81
CA ARG A 22 -2.49 -43.66 -2.35
C ARG A 22 -2.59 -43.66 -0.83
N ARG A 23 -1.46 -43.73 -0.11
CA ARG A 23 -1.41 -43.56 1.35
C ARG A 23 -1.94 -42.20 1.79
N LYS A 24 -1.56 -41.11 1.11
CA LYS A 24 -2.09 -39.77 1.41
C LYS A 24 -3.61 -39.68 1.22
N LEU A 25 -4.16 -40.36 0.21
CA LEU A 25 -5.62 -40.44 0.01
C LEU A 25 -6.32 -41.19 1.15
N VAL A 26 -5.71 -42.28 1.64
CA VAL A 26 -6.22 -43.04 2.79
C VAL A 26 -6.10 -42.25 4.09
N GLU A 27 -5.01 -41.51 4.28
CA GLU A 27 -4.82 -40.60 5.42
C GLU A 27 -5.88 -39.51 5.46
N ASP A 28 -6.18 -38.85 4.32
CA ASP A 28 -7.28 -37.87 4.22
C ASP A 28 -8.64 -38.52 4.57
N ALA A 29 -8.90 -39.73 4.06
CA ALA A 29 -10.13 -40.45 4.37
C ALA A 29 -10.25 -40.80 5.88
N VAL A 30 -9.15 -41.20 6.53
CA VAL A 30 -9.12 -41.47 7.99
C VAL A 30 -9.41 -40.20 8.79
N LEU A 31 -8.80 -39.08 8.43
CA LEU A 31 -9.02 -37.79 9.08
C LEU A 31 -10.46 -37.30 8.91
N ARG A 32 -11.03 -37.42 7.70
CA ARG A 32 -12.44 -37.10 7.43
C ARG A 32 -13.42 -38.05 8.13
N ALA A 33 -13.00 -39.27 8.44
CA ALA A 33 -13.74 -40.18 9.31
C ALA A 33 -13.64 -39.79 10.79
N LYS A 34 -12.97 -38.69 11.15
CA LYS A 34 -12.65 -38.24 12.52
C LYS A 34 -11.91 -39.31 13.35
N MET A 35 -10.97 -39.99 12.70
CA MET A 35 -10.10 -40.99 13.32
C MET A 35 -8.64 -40.54 13.16
N THR A 36 -7.73 -41.09 13.97
CA THR A 36 -6.31 -40.70 14.00
C THR A 36 -5.48 -41.69 13.18
N PRO A 37 -4.86 -41.29 12.06
CA PRO A 37 -3.99 -42.19 11.31
C PRO A 37 -2.68 -42.44 12.07
N VAL A 38 -2.19 -43.67 12.04
CA VAL A 38 -0.92 -44.14 12.60
C VAL A 38 -0.16 -44.81 11.46
N GLY A 39 1.05 -44.35 11.17
CA GLY A 39 1.82 -44.82 10.02
C GLY A 39 3.25 -44.27 9.99
N MET A 40 4.08 -44.87 9.15
CA MET A 40 5.55 -44.74 9.11
C MET A 40 6.13 -43.32 9.04
N GLU A 41 5.38 -42.29 8.60
CA GLU A 41 5.92 -40.95 8.33
C GLU A 41 5.71 -39.90 9.44
N ARG A 42 5.16 -40.28 10.61
CA ARG A 42 5.02 -39.37 11.77
C ARG A 42 6.29 -39.18 12.62
N PHE A 43 7.45 -39.71 12.20
CA PHE A 43 8.71 -39.51 12.90
C PHE A 43 9.40 -38.23 12.43
N THR A 44 9.41 -37.21 13.29
CA THR A 44 10.28 -36.03 13.15
C THR A 44 11.75 -36.46 13.17
N ALA A 45 12.48 -36.22 12.07
CA ALA A 45 13.93 -36.03 11.93
C ALA A 45 14.94 -36.75 12.88
N SER A 46 14.67 -37.93 13.45
CA SER A 46 15.71 -38.75 14.12
C SER A 46 15.41 -40.24 14.43
N ALA A 47 14.40 -40.91 13.85
CA ALA A 47 14.22 -42.35 14.10
C ALA A 47 13.59 -43.11 12.92
N ASN A 48 14.31 -44.07 12.35
CA ASN A 48 13.73 -45.13 11.52
C ASN A 48 13.06 -46.14 12.48
N PRO A 49 11.73 -46.33 12.45
CA PRO A 49 11.07 -47.31 13.32
C PRO A 49 11.54 -48.73 13.00
N THR A 50 11.76 -49.53 14.04
CA THR A 50 12.11 -50.96 13.88
C THR A 50 10.88 -51.78 13.46
N VAL A 51 11.10 -52.96 12.89
CA VAL A 51 10.02 -53.92 12.56
C VAL A 51 9.15 -54.20 13.78
N ASP A 52 9.75 -54.35 14.96
CA ASP A 52 9.05 -54.60 16.22
C ASP A 52 8.12 -53.45 16.63
N GLU A 53 8.50 -52.20 16.34
CA GLU A 53 7.68 -51.02 16.62
C GLU A 53 6.47 -50.94 15.66
N CYS A 54 6.65 -51.31 14.40
CA CYS A 54 5.56 -51.35 13.42
C CYS A 54 4.54 -52.45 13.76
N GLU A 55 5.02 -53.65 14.12
CA GLU A 55 4.15 -54.74 14.60
C GLU A 55 3.40 -54.34 15.89
N ARG A 56 4.05 -53.60 16.79
CA ARG A 56 3.41 -53.09 18.02
C ARG A 56 2.30 -52.10 17.70
N GLN A 57 2.56 -51.11 16.85
CA GLN A 57 1.55 -50.11 16.46
C GLN A 57 0.35 -50.74 15.73
N ALA A 58 0.58 -51.77 14.91
CA ALA A 58 -0.48 -52.52 14.26
C ALA A 58 -1.36 -53.29 15.28
N ARG A 59 -0.80 -53.80 16.39
CA ARG A 59 -1.57 -54.44 17.49
C ARG A 59 -2.35 -53.42 18.33
N ASP A 60 -1.75 -52.26 18.55
CA ASP A 60 -2.27 -51.23 19.45
C ASP A 60 -3.38 -50.37 18.79
N CYS A 61 -3.49 -50.37 17.45
CA CYS A 61 -4.49 -49.60 16.72
C CYS A 61 -5.93 -50.11 16.92
N ASP A 62 -6.92 -49.24 16.68
CA ASP A 62 -8.33 -49.63 16.72
C ASP A 62 -8.80 -50.29 15.42
N VAL A 63 -8.24 -49.86 14.28
CA VAL A 63 -8.54 -50.39 12.94
C VAL A 63 -7.25 -50.47 12.12
N TYR A 64 -7.07 -51.57 11.39
CA TYR A 64 -6.01 -51.73 10.40
C TYR A 64 -6.55 -51.46 8.99
N VAL A 65 -5.83 -50.67 8.19
CA VAL A 65 -6.12 -50.41 6.78
C VAL A 65 -4.91 -50.78 5.92
N GLY A 66 -5.09 -51.75 5.01
CA GLY A 66 -4.05 -52.21 4.09
C GLY A 66 -4.31 -51.76 2.65
N ILE A 67 -3.30 -51.18 1.98
CA ILE A 67 -3.34 -50.81 0.56
C ILE A 67 -2.48 -51.78 -0.24
N ILE A 68 -3.12 -52.61 -1.06
CA ILE A 68 -2.48 -53.68 -1.84
C ILE A 68 -2.51 -53.33 -3.32
N ALA A 69 -1.33 -53.14 -3.90
CA ALA A 69 -1.14 -52.92 -5.33
C ALA A 69 -0.63 -54.22 -6.00
N HIS A 70 0.18 -54.09 -7.06
CA HIS A 70 0.69 -55.21 -7.86
C HIS A 70 2.13 -55.63 -7.51
N ARG A 71 2.82 -54.94 -6.59
CA ARG A 71 4.19 -55.26 -6.15
C ARG A 71 4.22 -55.87 -4.76
N TYR A 72 5.13 -56.82 -4.54
CA TYR A 72 5.30 -57.42 -3.22
C TYR A 72 6.25 -56.58 -2.36
N GLY A 73 5.85 -56.32 -1.12
CA GLY A 73 6.57 -55.36 -0.28
C GLY A 73 7.94 -55.78 0.19
N TRP A 74 8.67 -54.80 0.73
CA TRP A 74 10.01 -55.02 1.28
C TRP A 74 9.96 -56.06 2.40
N ILE A 75 10.90 -57.01 2.36
CA ILE A 75 11.08 -58.07 3.35
C ILE A 75 12.20 -57.63 4.29
N PRO A 76 11.94 -57.41 5.59
CA PRO A 76 12.99 -57.06 6.53
C PRO A 76 14.03 -58.17 6.69
N ASP A 77 15.28 -57.78 6.98
CA ASP A 77 16.39 -58.72 7.18
C ASP A 77 16.05 -59.76 8.26
N GLY A 78 16.18 -61.05 7.92
CA GLY A 78 15.86 -62.16 8.83
C GLY A 78 14.38 -62.55 8.92
N LYS A 79 13.48 -61.91 8.16
CA LYS A 79 12.05 -62.28 8.07
C LYS A 79 11.73 -63.00 6.74
N ALA A 80 10.67 -63.81 6.73
CA ALA A 80 10.28 -64.61 5.55
C ALA A 80 9.26 -63.91 4.62
N VAL A 81 8.52 -62.94 5.16
CA VAL A 81 7.39 -62.24 4.53
C VAL A 81 7.57 -60.71 4.60
N SER A 82 6.78 -59.97 3.81
CA SER A 82 6.90 -58.51 3.70
C SER A 82 6.48 -57.79 5.00
N ILE A 83 6.96 -56.56 5.20
CA ILE A 83 6.58 -55.73 6.36
C ILE A 83 5.05 -55.54 6.45
N THR A 84 4.39 -55.31 5.31
CA THR A 84 2.92 -55.20 5.21
C THR A 84 2.20 -56.47 5.65
N GLU A 85 2.76 -57.65 5.36
CA GLU A 85 2.18 -58.91 5.83
C GLU A 85 2.43 -59.14 7.33
N LEU A 86 3.59 -58.74 7.85
CA LEU A 86 3.87 -58.78 9.29
C LEU A 86 2.91 -57.86 10.08
N GLU A 87 2.68 -56.65 9.60
CA GLU A 87 1.76 -55.68 10.22
C GLU A 87 0.31 -56.19 10.19
N TYR A 88 -0.13 -56.76 9.07
CA TYR A 88 -1.43 -57.41 8.94
C TYR A 88 -1.59 -58.56 9.94
N ASP A 89 -0.61 -59.46 10.01
CA ASP A 89 -0.63 -60.61 10.93
C ASP A 89 -0.66 -60.16 12.39
N ALA A 90 0.10 -59.10 12.72
CA ALA A 90 0.14 -58.53 14.05
C ALA A 90 -1.22 -57.96 14.48
N ALA A 91 -1.87 -57.16 13.62
CA ALA A 91 -3.22 -56.64 13.87
C ALA A 91 -4.26 -57.77 13.97
N LYS A 92 -4.14 -58.79 13.10
CA LYS A 92 -5.07 -59.91 13.04
C LYS A 92 -4.96 -60.84 14.25
N ALA A 93 -3.76 -61.11 14.74
CA ALA A 93 -3.51 -62.00 15.88
C ALA A 93 -4.20 -61.52 17.17
N VAL A 94 -4.40 -60.21 17.32
CA VAL A 94 -5.12 -59.60 18.46
C VAL A 94 -6.57 -59.24 18.14
N GLY A 95 -7.07 -59.65 16.97
CA GLY A 95 -8.48 -59.51 16.59
C GLY A 95 -8.90 -58.10 16.13
N ARG A 96 -7.98 -57.25 15.65
CA ARG A 96 -8.36 -55.93 15.12
C ARG A 96 -9.13 -56.06 13.80
N PRO A 97 -10.15 -55.20 13.56
CA PRO A 97 -10.76 -55.07 12.24
C PRO A 97 -9.71 -54.69 11.20
N CYS A 98 -9.59 -55.48 10.15
CA CYS A 98 -8.63 -55.28 9.07
C CYS A 98 -9.38 -55.03 7.76
N PHE A 99 -9.34 -53.80 7.25
CA PHE A 99 -9.93 -53.43 5.97
C PHE A 99 -8.83 -53.37 4.90
N VAL A 100 -8.93 -54.21 3.89
CA VAL A 100 -7.90 -54.32 2.84
C VAL A 100 -8.47 -53.80 1.52
N PHE A 101 -7.80 -52.82 0.93
CA PHE A 101 -8.17 -52.21 -0.34
C PHE A 101 -7.18 -52.68 -1.41
N GLU A 102 -7.69 -53.42 -2.39
CA GLU A 102 -6.90 -53.98 -3.50
C GLU A 102 -7.20 -53.20 -4.78
N ILE A 103 -6.17 -52.80 -5.52
CA ILE A 103 -6.36 -52.07 -6.78
C ILE A 103 -7.04 -52.96 -7.83
N ALA A 104 -8.03 -52.42 -8.54
CA ALA A 104 -8.75 -53.14 -9.58
C ALA A 104 -7.85 -53.40 -10.81
N THR A 105 -7.91 -54.62 -11.34
CA THR A 105 -7.07 -55.11 -12.45
C THR A 105 -7.26 -54.37 -13.79
N THR A 106 -8.23 -53.47 -13.90
CA THR A 106 -8.51 -52.64 -15.08
C THR A 106 -7.72 -51.33 -15.15
N SER A 107 -6.90 -51.00 -14.14
CA SER A 107 -6.12 -49.75 -14.03
C SER A 107 -4.59 -49.97 -14.09
N PHE A 108 -4.16 -50.91 -14.93
CA PHE A 108 -2.85 -51.57 -14.81
C PHE A 108 -1.83 -51.12 -15.88
N ASP A 109 -0.63 -50.69 -15.45
CA ASP A 109 0.55 -50.48 -16.30
C ASP A 109 1.63 -51.56 -16.03
N PHE A 110 1.89 -52.40 -17.05
CA PHE A 110 2.85 -53.51 -17.00
C PHE A 110 4.31 -53.07 -16.75
N GLN A 111 4.65 -51.80 -17.04
CA GLN A 111 6.02 -51.29 -16.88
C GLN A 111 6.30 -50.73 -15.48
N THR A 112 5.32 -50.10 -14.84
CA THR A 112 5.50 -49.42 -13.55
C THR A 112 5.01 -50.22 -12.35
N ASP A 113 3.99 -51.06 -12.53
CA ASP A 113 3.24 -51.64 -11.41
C ASP A 113 3.70 -53.07 -11.04
N ILE A 114 4.64 -53.67 -11.76
CA ILE A 114 5.20 -55.01 -11.48
C ILE A 114 6.71 -54.94 -11.27
N ASP A 115 7.23 -55.81 -10.40
CA ASP A 115 8.68 -55.95 -10.21
C ASP A 115 9.40 -56.38 -11.50
N GLN A 116 10.38 -55.58 -11.93
CA GLN A 116 11.16 -55.80 -13.17
C GLN A 116 12.43 -56.65 -12.96
N GLY A 117 12.53 -57.39 -11.84
CA GLY A 117 13.71 -58.18 -11.44
C GLY A 117 13.65 -59.68 -11.79
N PRO A 118 14.78 -60.42 -11.70
CA PRO A 118 14.83 -61.87 -11.94
C PRO A 118 14.01 -62.69 -10.93
N ASP A 119 13.67 -62.10 -9.79
CA ASP A 119 12.86 -62.68 -8.71
C ASP A 119 11.36 -62.33 -8.80
N ARG A 120 10.92 -61.65 -9.88
CA ARG A 120 9.54 -61.17 -10.03
C ARG A 120 8.48 -62.24 -9.86
N TRP A 121 8.71 -63.45 -10.38
CA TRP A 121 7.74 -64.53 -10.31
C TRP A 121 7.62 -65.12 -8.90
N ALA A 122 8.72 -65.18 -8.15
CA ALA A 122 8.72 -65.59 -6.75
C ALA A 122 8.04 -64.53 -5.86
N LYS A 123 8.23 -63.25 -6.14
CA LYS A 123 7.53 -62.15 -5.44
C LYS A 123 6.03 -62.13 -5.78
N GLN A 124 5.67 -62.41 -7.02
CA GLN A 124 4.27 -62.52 -7.45
C GLN A 124 3.57 -63.68 -6.74
N GLU A 125 4.22 -64.84 -6.64
CA GLU A 125 3.68 -66.00 -5.90
C GLU A 125 3.47 -65.69 -4.41
N LYS A 126 4.39 -64.95 -3.78
CA LYS A 126 4.23 -64.46 -2.39
C LYS A 126 3.10 -63.44 -2.25
N LEU A 127 2.97 -62.51 -3.21
CA LEU A 127 1.86 -61.56 -3.22
C LEU A 127 0.52 -62.31 -3.34
N ASP A 128 0.40 -63.26 -4.27
CA ASP A 128 -0.81 -64.04 -4.47
C ASP A 128 -1.16 -64.92 -3.26
N ALA A 129 -0.15 -65.45 -2.56
CA ALA A 129 -0.33 -66.12 -1.26
C ALA A 129 -0.85 -65.15 -0.19
N PHE A 130 -0.33 -63.93 -0.11
CA PHE A 130 -0.84 -62.89 0.79
C PHE A 130 -2.27 -62.47 0.42
N ARG A 131 -2.60 -62.34 -0.87
CA ARG A 131 -3.97 -62.10 -1.36
C ARG A 131 -4.94 -63.19 -0.93
N ALA A 132 -4.52 -64.46 -1.02
CA ALA A 132 -5.33 -65.58 -0.57
C ALA A 132 -5.61 -65.53 0.95
N LYS A 133 -4.67 -64.99 1.74
CA LYS A 133 -4.75 -64.88 3.21
C LYS A 133 -5.83 -63.88 3.67
N TYR A 134 -5.87 -62.69 3.09
CA TYR A 134 -6.84 -61.66 3.51
C TYR A 134 -8.20 -61.75 2.81
N ARG A 135 -8.32 -62.52 1.72
CA ARG A 135 -9.60 -62.74 1.01
C ARG A 135 -10.69 -63.41 1.87
N GLY A 136 -10.31 -64.09 2.96
CA GLY A 136 -11.22 -64.71 3.92
C GLY A 136 -11.75 -63.78 5.02
N ASP A 137 -11.24 -62.54 5.10
CA ASP A 137 -11.58 -61.58 6.14
C ASP A 137 -12.61 -60.53 5.70
N GLN A 138 -13.14 -59.72 6.63
CA GLN A 138 -14.23 -58.77 6.38
C GLN A 138 -13.85 -57.71 5.32
N MET A 139 -14.24 -57.99 4.07
CA MET A 139 -14.20 -57.15 2.87
C MET A 139 -12.81 -56.73 2.36
N PRO A 140 -12.22 -57.50 1.41
CA PRO A 140 -11.37 -56.90 0.40
C PRO A 140 -12.23 -56.06 -0.57
N ALA A 141 -12.09 -54.74 -0.54
CA ALA A 141 -12.78 -53.85 -1.48
C ALA A 141 -11.84 -53.54 -2.67
N LEU A 142 -12.30 -53.86 -3.88
CA LEU A 142 -11.60 -53.45 -5.10
C LEU A 142 -11.80 -51.95 -5.33
N PHE A 143 -10.73 -51.21 -5.57
CA PHE A 143 -10.81 -49.77 -5.83
C PHE A 143 -10.15 -49.38 -7.17
N THR A 144 -10.68 -48.33 -7.80
CA THR A 144 -9.97 -47.55 -8.83
C THR A 144 -9.39 -46.29 -8.19
N GLU A 145 -8.38 -45.66 -8.77
CA GLU A 145 -7.74 -44.47 -8.16
C GLU A 145 -8.73 -43.36 -7.76
N LYS A 146 -9.76 -43.12 -8.59
CA LYS A 146 -10.82 -42.13 -8.31
C LYS A 146 -11.74 -42.46 -7.13
N LEU A 147 -11.79 -43.72 -6.69
CA LEU A 147 -12.75 -44.24 -5.72
C LEU A 147 -12.12 -44.67 -4.39
N LEU A 148 -10.79 -44.74 -4.30
CA LEU A 148 -10.07 -45.18 -3.09
C LEU A 148 -10.48 -44.36 -1.86
N HIS A 149 -10.41 -43.03 -1.96
CA HIS A 149 -10.72 -42.12 -0.87
C HIS A 149 -12.16 -42.30 -0.34
N GLY A 150 -13.15 -42.30 -1.24
CA GLY A 150 -14.56 -42.46 -0.86
C GLY A 150 -14.84 -43.82 -0.22
N SER A 151 -14.29 -44.90 -0.77
CA SER A 151 -14.50 -46.27 -0.29
C SER A 151 -13.94 -46.47 1.13
N VAL A 152 -12.76 -45.92 1.40
CA VAL A 152 -12.13 -45.95 2.74
C VAL A 152 -12.94 -45.11 3.72
N LEU A 153 -13.33 -43.89 3.33
CA LEU A 153 -14.09 -42.97 4.17
C LEU A 153 -15.42 -43.58 4.61
N ASP A 154 -16.18 -44.16 3.68
CA ASP A 154 -17.48 -44.75 3.96
C ASP A 154 -17.36 -46.00 4.84
N THR A 155 -16.31 -46.81 4.62
CA THR A 155 -16.03 -48.00 5.43
C THR A 155 -15.71 -47.63 6.88
N LEU A 156 -14.83 -46.64 7.09
CA LEU A 156 -14.43 -46.20 8.42
C LEU A 156 -15.55 -45.46 9.16
N LYS A 157 -16.34 -44.63 8.46
CA LYS A 157 -17.55 -44.01 9.03
C LYS A 157 -18.56 -45.05 9.48
N SER A 158 -18.88 -46.01 8.61
CA SER A 158 -19.84 -47.08 8.91
C SER A 158 -19.37 -47.94 10.08
N TRP A 159 -18.07 -48.20 10.20
CA TRP A 159 -17.50 -48.92 11.33
C TRP A 159 -17.60 -48.11 12.63
N ARG A 160 -17.20 -46.84 12.60
CA ARG A 160 -17.24 -45.95 13.78
C ARG A 160 -18.67 -45.78 14.30
N GLU A 161 -19.62 -45.51 13.40
CA GLU A 161 -21.03 -45.34 13.75
C GLU A 161 -21.61 -46.58 14.46
N LYS A 162 -21.23 -47.78 14.02
CA LYS A 162 -21.58 -49.04 14.70
C LYS A 162 -20.99 -49.14 16.11
N GLN A 163 -19.75 -48.69 16.33
CA GLN A 163 -19.10 -48.71 17.65
C GLN A 163 -19.65 -47.64 18.60
N GLU A 164 -20.13 -46.53 18.05
CA GLU A 164 -20.74 -45.43 18.81
C GLU A 164 -22.24 -45.65 19.10
N GLY A 165 -22.82 -46.77 18.62
CA GLY A 165 -24.23 -47.10 18.82
C GLY A 165 -25.19 -46.23 17.99
N ILE A 166 -24.68 -45.55 16.96
CA ILE A 166 -25.46 -44.75 16.03
C ILE A 166 -26.07 -45.74 15.02
N GLN A 167 -27.40 -45.93 15.08
CA GLN A 167 -28.05 -46.79 14.08
C GLN A 167 -27.98 -46.13 12.70
N PRO A 168 -27.58 -46.88 11.65
CA PRO A 168 -27.67 -46.37 10.29
C PRO A 168 -29.14 -46.18 9.93
N VAL A 169 -29.48 -45.02 9.39
CA VAL A 169 -30.78 -44.79 8.76
C VAL A 169 -30.92 -45.84 7.66
N GLN A 170 -31.85 -46.79 7.84
CA GLN A 170 -32.13 -47.80 6.84
C GLN A 170 -32.52 -47.11 5.53
N GLN A 171 -31.72 -47.34 4.49
CA GLN A 171 -32.18 -47.21 3.11
C GLN A 171 -33.34 -48.19 2.92
N THR A 172 -34.56 -47.68 3.07
CA THR A 172 -35.77 -48.38 2.65
C THR A 172 -35.93 -48.12 1.16
N THR A 173 -35.90 -49.19 0.37
CA THR A 173 -36.32 -49.20 -1.02
C THR A 173 -37.72 -48.57 -1.10
N PRO A 174 -37.94 -47.47 -1.84
CA PRO A 174 -39.25 -46.84 -1.86
C PRO A 174 -40.23 -47.70 -2.66
N SER A 175 -41.22 -48.22 -1.93
CA SER A 175 -42.53 -48.58 -2.48
C SER A 175 -43.19 -47.32 -3.08
N ALA A 176 -43.87 -47.51 -4.20
CA ALA A 176 -44.21 -46.51 -5.21
C ALA A 176 -45.32 -45.50 -4.85
N ALA A 177 -45.24 -44.80 -3.71
CA ALA A 177 -46.28 -43.83 -3.32
C ALA A 177 -45.80 -42.50 -2.70
N VAL A 178 -44.49 -42.19 -2.71
CA VAL A 178 -43.94 -40.92 -2.17
C VAL A 178 -42.86 -40.37 -3.12
N ALA A 179 -43.26 -39.83 -4.27
CA ALA A 179 -42.30 -39.41 -5.31
C ALA A 179 -41.76 -37.97 -5.12
N ASP A 180 -42.59 -36.99 -4.71
CA ASP A 180 -42.18 -35.57 -4.71
C ASP A 180 -41.26 -35.14 -3.55
N SER A 181 -41.43 -35.69 -2.34
CA SER A 181 -40.60 -35.29 -1.19
C SER A 181 -39.18 -35.88 -1.22
N SER A 182 -38.98 -37.00 -1.92
CA SER A 182 -37.68 -37.67 -2.02
C SER A 182 -36.71 -37.01 -3.00
N GLU A 183 -37.23 -36.35 -4.05
CA GLU A 183 -36.40 -35.62 -5.03
C GLU A 183 -35.93 -34.28 -4.47
N LEU A 184 -36.81 -33.54 -3.80
CA LEU A 184 -36.44 -32.29 -3.17
C LEU A 184 -35.41 -32.49 -2.05
N GLU A 185 -35.57 -33.51 -1.22
CA GLU A 185 -34.59 -33.81 -0.17
C GLU A 185 -33.23 -34.23 -0.75
N ARG A 186 -33.22 -35.01 -1.84
CA ARG A 186 -31.99 -35.33 -2.59
C ARG A 186 -31.30 -34.07 -3.11
N TYR A 187 -32.06 -33.14 -3.71
CA TYR A 187 -31.53 -31.87 -4.15
C TYR A 187 -30.93 -31.07 -2.98
N ARG A 188 -31.65 -30.94 -1.85
CA ARG A 188 -31.18 -30.23 -0.66
C ARG A 188 -29.84 -30.79 -0.17
N LEU A 189 -29.72 -32.12 -0.05
CA LEU A 189 -28.49 -32.78 0.40
C LEU A 189 -27.34 -32.61 -0.60
N ALA A 190 -27.60 -32.73 -1.90
CA ALA A 190 -26.58 -32.53 -2.94
C ALA A 190 -26.03 -31.10 -2.92
N VAL A 191 -26.91 -30.10 -2.85
CA VAL A 191 -26.55 -28.68 -2.81
C VAL A 191 -25.82 -28.31 -1.51
N LEU A 192 -26.24 -28.87 -0.37
CA LEU A 192 -25.51 -28.71 0.91
C LEU A 192 -24.09 -29.26 0.79
N ALA A 193 -23.93 -30.49 0.30
CA ALA A 193 -22.61 -31.12 0.14
C ALA A 193 -21.68 -30.31 -0.80
N GLN A 194 -22.25 -29.66 -1.82
CA GLN A 194 -21.48 -28.88 -2.79
C GLN A 194 -21.02 -27.51 -2.27
N HIS A 195 -21.76 -26.88 -1.35
CA HIS A 195 -21.56 -25.47 -0.99
C HIS A 195 -21.30 -25.17 0.48
N GLN A 196 -21.46 -26.16 1.38
CA GLN A 196 -21.29 -25.94 2.82
C GLN A 196 -19.83 -25.67 3.23
N ASP A 197 -18.87 -26.20 2.46
CA ASP A 197 -17.44 -26.13 2.78
C ASP A 197 -16.71 -25.18 1.83
N LEU A 198 -15.92 -24.27 2.41
CA LEU A 198 -14.91 -23.48 1.72
C LEU A 198 -13.58 -24.24 1.83
N PRO A 199 -12.99 -24.63 0.71
CA PRO A 199 -11.75 -25.39 0.76
C PRO A 199 -10.57 -24.39 0.82
N LEU A 200 -9.72 -24.52 1.85
CA LEU A 200 -8.53 -23.68 2.11
C LEU A 200 -7.26 -24.53 1.98
N ALA A 201 -6.30 -24.08 1.15
CA ALA A 201 -4.95 -24.67 1.05
C ALA A 201 -3.95 -23.95 1.98
N GLY A 202 -2.63 -24.17 1.88
CA GLY A 202 -1.62 -23.37 2.59
C GLY A 202 -0.22 -23.60 2.05
N PHE A 203 0.72 -22.66 2.24
CA PHE A 203 2.02 -22.59 1.54
C PHE A 203 2.93 -23.80 1.75
N LYS A 204 3.05 -24.26 3.00
CA LYS A 204 3.98 -25.34 3.39
C LYS A 204 3.31 -26.49 4.11
N THR A 205 2.11 -26.26 4.64
CA THR A 205 1.41 -27.20 5.52
C THR A 205 0.46 -28.13 4.77
N LYS A 206 0.28 -27.97 3.44
CA LYS A 206 -0.74 -28.69 2.65
C LYS A 206 -2.08 -28.73 3.38
N LEU A 207 -2.48 -27.59 3.95
CA LEU A 207 -3.75 -27.49 4.64
C LEU A 207 -4.84 -27.96 3.68
N ARG A 208 -5.66 -28.92 4.07
CA ARG A 208 -6.87 -29.30 3.33
C ARG A 208 -7.97 -29.49 4.34
N VAL A 209 -8.31 -28.39 5.00
CA VAL A 209 -9.37 -28.38 5.99
C VAL A 209 -10.64 -27.90 5.29
N PRO A 210 -11.70 -28.72 5.20
CA PRO A 210 -13.01 -28.22 4.82
C PRO A 210 -13.50 -27.29 5.95
N ILE A 211 -13.57 -26.00 5.67
CA ILE A 211 -14.05 -24.99 6.62
C ILE A 211 -15.51 -24.73 6.31
N ALA A 212 -16.39 -24.91 7.29
CA ALA A 212 -17.79 -24.57 7.13
C ALA A 212 -17.93 -23.08 6.84
N LEU A 213 -18.55 -22.73 5.71
CA LEU A 213 -18.68 -21.33 5.26
C LEU A 213 -19.37 -20.45 6.32
N GLU A 214 -20.33 -21.02 7.05
CA GLU A 214 -21.07 -20.31 8.10
C GLU A 214 -20.20 -19.95 9.31
N GLU A 215 -19.10 -20.67 9.57
CA GLU A 215 -18.17 -20.37 10.66
C GLU A 215 -17.24 -19.21 10.30
N LEU A 216 -16.90 -19.06 9.02
CA LEU A 216 -16.04 -17.98 8.53
C LEU A 216 -16.79 -16.68 8.22
N TYR A 217 -18.09 -16.78 7.91
CA TYR A 217 -18.87 -15.64 7.41
C TYR A 217 -19.04 -14.53 8.46
N VAL A 218 -18.73 -13.30 8.05
CA VAL A 218 -19.03 -12.08 8.80
C VAL A 218 -20.20 -11.33 8.13
N PRO A 219 -21.18 -10.82 8.89
CA PRO A 219 -22.31 -10.08 8.32
C PRO A 219 -21.85 -8.89 7.48
N LEU A 220 -22.18 -8.88 6.18
CA LEU A 220 -21.85 -7.78 5.28
C LEU A 220 -22.92 -6.67 5.30
N HIS A 221 -22.47 -5.43 5.10
CA HIS A 221 -23.33 -4.25 5.02
C HIS A 221 -23.33 -3.66 3.61
N ALA A 222 -24.44 -3.08 3.21
CA ALA A 222 -24.60 -2.42 1.92
C ALA A 222 -25.35 -1.10 2.05
N ARG A 223 -25.08 -0.16 1.14
CA ARG A 223 -25.88 1.04 0.97
C ARG A 223 -26.93 0.88 -0.12
N LEU A 224 -28.13 1.39 0.17
CA LEU A 224 -29.26 1.40 -0.74
C LEU A 224 -29.12 2.54 -1.75
N HIS A 225 -28.98 2.21 -3.03
CA HIS A 225 -29.04 3.24 -4.07
C HIS A 225 -30.49 3.56 -4.40
N LEU A 226 -30.95 4.73 -3.95
CA LEU A 226 -32.24 5.31 -4.33
C LEU A 226 -32.05 5.95 -5.71
N ARG A 227 -32.62 5.35 -6.77
CA ARG A 227 -32.45 5.67 -8.21
C ARG A 227 -32.86 7.10 -8.64
N ALA A 228 -32.93 8.06 -7.72
CA ALA A 228 -33.31 9.46 -7.95
C ALA A 228 -32.13 10.41 -8.24
N SER A 229 -30.87 9.97 -8.10
CA SER A 229 -29.70 10.88 -8.15
C SER A 229 -29.06 11.13 -9.53
N GLY A 230 -29.54 10.49 -10.60
CA GLY A 230 -29.15 10.83 -11.98
C GLY A 230 -27.69 10.62 -12.40
N LYS A 231 -26.84 9.99 -11.57
CA LYS A 231 -25.46 9.61 -11.91
C LYS A 231 -25.31 8.12 -12.21
N VAL A 232 -24.42 7.82 -13.16
CA VAL A 232 -24.28 6.54 -13.86
C VAL A 232 -22.93 5.91 -13.50
N GLY A 233 -22.94 4.81 -12.73
CA GLY A 233 -21.76 4.00 -12.41
C GLY A 233 -20.89 4.51 -11.25
N TYR A 234 -20.11 3.58 -10.67
CA TYR A 234 -19.10 3.85 -9.64
C TYR A 234 -17.79 3.15 -10.02
N ALA A 235 -16.64 3.76 -9.72
CA ALA A 235 -15.35 3.15 -10.03
C ALA A 235 -15.05 1.94 -9.13
N ASP A 236 -15.28 2.10 -7.82
CA ASP A 236 -15.02 1.10 -6.77
C ASP A 236 -15.94 1.33 -5.55
N ALA A 237 -15.78 0.54 -4.49
CA ALA A 237 -16.57 0.68 -3.28
C ALA A 237 -16.31 2.01 -2.53
N ALA A 238 -15.12 2.60 -2.64
CA ALA A 238 -14.79 3.84 -1.96
C ALA A 238 -15.47 5.04 -2.64
N ASP A 239 -15.47 5.07 -3.97
CA ASP A 239 -16.22 6.04 -4.78
C ASP A 239 -17.72 5.92 -4.52
N ALA A 240 -18.26 4.69 -4.51
CA ALA A 240 -19.65 4.45 -4.15
C ALA A 240 -19.97 4.93 -2.72
N GLU A 241 -19.09 4.63 -1.75
CA GLU A 241 -19.25 5.03 -0.35
C GLU A 241 -19.24 6.54 -0.17
N LYS A 242 -18.33 7.26 -0.83
CA LYS A 242 -18.27 8.72 -0.80
C LYS A 242 -19.54 9.33 -1.38
N GLN A 243 -19.87 8.97 -2.62
CA GLN A 243 -20.98 9.58 -3.34
C GLN A 243 -22.35 9.23 -2.73
N LEU A 244 -22.59 7.97 -2.38
CA LEU A 244 -23.86 7.57 -1.74
C LEU A 244 -24.02 8.18 -0.35
N GLY A 245 -22.90 8.40 0.36
CA GLY A 245 -22.89 9.02 1.69
C GLY A 245 -23.32 10.48 1.66
N GLU A 246 -22.79 11.23 0.70
CA GLU A 246 -23.17 12.64 0.46
C GLU A 246 -24.67 12.78 0.12
N HIS A 247 -25.29 11.74 -0.45
CA HIS A 247 -26.71 11.73 -0.82
C HIS A 247 -27.61 11.08 0.24
N GLY A 248 -27.10 10.77 1.44
CA GLY A 248 -27.89 10.25 2.55
C GLY A 248 -28.47 8.84 2.32
N ALA A 249 -27.79 8.01 1.53
CA ALA A 249 -28.22 6.64 1.28
C ALA A 249 -28.26 5.80 2.57
N GLU A 250 -29.38 5.10 2.77
CA GLU A 250 -29.60 4.22 3.92
C GLU A 250 -28.65 3.02 3.88
N GLU A 251 -28.06 2.71 5.03
CA GLU A 251 -27.22 1.53 5.23
C GLU A 251 -28.05 0.39 5.82
N ILE A 252 -27.89 -0.81 5.26
CA ILE A 252 -28.56 -2.01 5.76
C ILE A 252 -27.58 -3.21 5.83
N PRO A 253 -27.74 -4.10 6.84
CA PRO A 253 -27.15 -5.43 6.79
C PRO A 253 -27.75 -6.23 5.63
N LEU A 254 -26.94 -6.97 4.87
CA LEU A 254 -27.45 -7.71 3.71
C LEU A 254 -28.47 -8.80 4.07
N ILE A 255 -28.45 -9.33 5.29
CA ILE A 255 -29.46 -10.30 5.75
C ILE A 255 -30.88 -9.70 5.77
N GLU A 256 -30.99 -8.37 5.92
CA GLU A 256 -32.26 -7.62 5.93
C GLU A 256 -32.71 -7.19 4.51
N ALA A 257 -31.90 -7.47 3.49
CA ALA A 257 -32.11 -6.96 2.13
C ALA A 257 -33.46 -7.36 1.53
N PHE A 258 -33.90 -8.60 1.74
CA PHE A 258 -35.18 -9.08 1.23
C PHE A 258 -36.37 -8.41 1.93
N ARG A 259 -36.29 -8.15 3.24
CA ARG A 259 -37.32 -7.38 3.97
C ARG A 259 -37.39 -5.94 3.45
N ALA A 260 -36.24 -5.31 3.25
CA ALA A 260 -36.13 -3.96 2.69
C ALA A 260 -36.71 -3.89 1.26
N ALA A 261 -36.49 -4.92 0.44
CA ALA A 261 -37.06 -5.05 -0.90
C ALA A 261 -38.59 -5.23 -0.85
N GLY A 262 -39.09 -6.09 0.02
CA GLY A 262 -40.53 -6.30 0.22
C GLY A 262 -41.27 -5.02 0.61
N GLN A 263 -40.73 -4.25 1.58
CA GLN A 263 -41.27 -2.95 1.98
C GLN A 263 -41.33 -1.94 0.82
N ARG A 264 -40.34 -1.99 -0.08
CA ARG A 264 -40.23 -1.11 -1.25
C ARG A 264 -40.89 -1.69 -2.51
N LYS A 265 -41.64 -2.80 -2.38
CA LYS A 265 -42.30 -3.51 -3.49
C LYS A 265 -41.35 -3.89 -4.63
N ARG A 266 -40.09 -4.20 -4.30
CA ARG A 266 -39.08 -4.70 -5.23
C ARG A 266 -39.12 -6.23 -5.25
N ARG A 267 -38.86 -6.83 -6.42
CA ARG A 267 -38.98 -8.27 -6.70
C ARG A 267 -37.64 -9.01 -6.76
N GLY A 268 -36.54 -8.27 -6.68
CA GLY A 268 -35.22 -8.86 -6.68
C GLY A 268 -34.18 -7.90 -6.13
N LEU A 269 -32.97 -8.41 -5.99
CA LEU A 269 -31.81 -7.69 -5.45
C LEU A 269 -30.69 -7.67 -6.50
N ALA A 270 -30.03 -6.53 -6.64
CA ALA A 270 -28.78 -6.39 -7.39
C ALA A 270 -27.69 -5.98 -6.39
N ILE A 271 -26.75 -6.89 -6.12
CA ILE A 271 -25.66 -6.71 -5.16
C ILE A 271 -24.39 -6.36 -5.92
N LEU A 272 -23.95 -5.12 -5.75
CA LEU A 272 -22.76 -4.55 -6.39
C LEU A 272 -21.62 -4.47 -5.40
N GLY A 273 -20.41 -4.79 -5.82
CA GLY A 273 -19.23 -4.74 -4.93
C GLY A 273 -17.93 -5.02 -5.66
N ASP A 274 -16.81 -4.70 -5.00
CA ASP A 274 -15.48 -4.94 -5.55
C ASP A 274 -15.15 -6.44 -5.69
N PRO A 275 -14.20 -6.81 -6.56
CA PRO A 275 -13.60 -8.14 -6.58
C PRO A 275 -13.17 -8.60 -5.17
N GLY A 276 -13.49 -9.83 -4.78
CA GLY A 276 -13.16 -10.34 -3.44
C GLY A 276 -14.01 -9.80 -2.29
N SER A 277 -14.96 -8.89 -2.53
CA SER A 277 -15.83 -8.29 -1.49
C SER A 277 -16.80 -9.26 -0.79
N GLY A 278 -16.80 -10.54 -1.15
CA GLY A 278 -17.67 -11.56 -0.55
C GLY A 278 -19.04 -11.75 -1.20
N LYS A 279 -19.29 -11.22 -2.41
CA LYS A 279 -20.57 -11.39 -3.15
C LYS A 279 -20.99 -12.85 -3.31
N THR A 280 -20.17 -13.66 -3.96
CA THR A 280 -20.40 -15.11 -4.13
C THR A 280 -20.56 -15.83 -2.79
N THR A 281 -19.72 -15.49 -1.81
CA THR A 281 -19.80 -16.05 -0.45
C THR A 281 -21.13 -15.72 0.21
N HIS A 282 -21.65 -14.52 0.01
CA HIS A 282 -22.96 -14.11 0.51
C HIS A 282 -24.11 -14.87 -0.19
N LEU A 283 -24.07 -15.05 -1.52
CA LEU A 283 -25.08 -15.88 -2.20
C LEU A 283 -25.10 -17.32 -1.66
N LYS A 284 -23.92 -17.92 -1.48
CA LYS A 284 -23.80 -19.24 -0.85
C LYS A 284 -24.32 -19.24 0.58
N ARG A 285 -24.07 -18.17 1.36
CA ARG A 285 -24.64 -18.01 2.71
C ARG A 285 -26.16 -17.97 2.71
N LEU A 286 -26.78 -17.24 1.77
CA LEU A 286 -28.23 -17.19 1.60
C LEU A 286 -28.79 -18.58 1.27
N LEU A 287 -28.14 -19.28 0.33
CA LEU A 287 -28.48 -20.65 -0.03
C LEU A 287 -28.43 -21.59 1.19
N LEU A 288 -27.33 -21.58 1.94
CA LEU A 288 -27.20 -22.42 3.15
C LEU A 288 -28.21 -22.04 4.23
N HIS A 289 -28.48 -20.75 4.42
CA HIS A 289 -29.48 -20.27 5.37
C HIS A 289 -30.89 -20.80 5.01
N CYS A 290 -31.30 -20.67 3.74
CA CYS A 290 -32.57 -21.21 3.26
C CYS A 290 -32.67 -22.73 3.45
N LEU A 291 -31.58 -23.47 3.21
CA LEU A 291 -31.58 -24.92 3.31
C LEU A 291 -31.58 -25.43 4.76
N LYS A 292 -30.79 -24.82 5.65
CA LYS A 292 -30.58 -25.27 7.04
C LYS A 292 -31.54 -24.62 8.06
N GLN A 293 -31.77 -23.31 7.93
CA GLN A 293 -32.54 -22.51 8.90
C GLN A 293 -33.94 -22.16 8.38
N GLY A 294 -34.13 -22.27 7.07
CA GLY A 294 -35.39 -21.95 6.39
C GLY A 294 -35.44 -20.52 5.85
N PRO A 295 -36.22 -20.27 4.79
CA PRO A 295 -36.29 -18.98 4.10
C PRO A 295 -37.02 -17.87 4.88
N ALA A 296 -37.86 -18.22 5.87
CA ALA A 296 -38.63 -17.26 6.65
C ALA A 296 -37.76 -16.26 7.44
N GLY A 297 -36.56 -16.69 7.88
CA GLY A 297 -35.57 -15.85 8.54
C GLY A 297 -35.05 -14.70 7.68
N LEU A 298 -35.21 -14.79 6.35
CA LEU A 298 -34.87 -13.75 5.39
C LEU A 298 -36.08 -12.90 4.99
N GLY A 299 -37.29 -13.24 5.44
CA GLY A 299 -38.54 -12.62 4.96
C GLY A 299 -39.02 -13.17 3.61
N LEU A 300 -38.57 -14.37 3.23
CA LEU A 300 -39.04 -15.10 2.05
C LEU A 300 -40.14 -16.13 2.43
N PRO A 301 -41.00 -16.55 1.49
CA PRO A 301 -41.99 -17.62 1.72
C PRO A 301 -41.36 -18.92 2.25
N THR A 302 -42.04 -19.61 3.17
CA THR A 302 -41.51 -20.81 3.88
C THR A 302 -41.14 -21.98 2.97
N ASP A 303 -41.79 -22.08 1.82
CA ASP A 303 -41.61 -23.09 0.78
C ASP A 303 -40.57 -22.68 -0.30
N THR A 304 -39.88 -21.55 -0.12
CA THR A 304 -38.88 -21.07 -1.09
C THR A 304 -37.64 -21.97 -1.12
N LEU A 305 -37.27 -22.43 -2.31
CA LEU A 305 -36.06 -23.22 -2.54
C LEU A 305 -34.97 -22.41 -3.27
N PRO A 306 -33.71 -22.39 -2.78
CA PRO A 306 -32.63 -21.67 -3.45
C PRO A 306 -32.03 -22.47 -4.61
N VAL A 307 -31.66 -21.76 -5.69
CA VAL A 307 -30.94 -22.29 -6.85
C VAL A 307 -29.74 -21.40 -7.14
N PHE A 308 -28.53 -21.98 -7.10
CA PHE A 308 -27.28 -21.27 -7.40
C PHE A 308 -26.96 -21.34 -8.89
N LEU A 309 -26.74 -20.18 -9.52
CA LEU A 309 -26.65 -20.01 -10.98
C LEU A 309 -25.38 -19.20 -11.33
N PRO A 310 -24.22 -19.85 -11.49
CA PRO A 310 -22.97 -19.16 -11.85
C PRO A 310 -22.98 -18.71 -13.32
N LEU A 311 -23.02 -17.40 -13.58
CA LEU A 311 -23.20 -16.85 -14.93
C LEU A 311 -22.02 -17.11 -15.87
N ARG A 312 -20.82 -17.41 -15.37
CA ARG A 312 -19.71 -17.94 -16.20
C ARG A 312 -20.01 -19.26 -16.92
N GLU A 313 -20.98 -20.04 -16.47
CA GLU A 313 -21.37 -21.32 -17.10
C GLU A 313 -22.44 -21.14 -18.19
N LEU A 314 -22.75 -19.88 -18.52
CA LEU A 314 -23.73 -19.51 -19.55
C LEU A 314 -23.08 -19.56 -20.94
N ASP A 315 -23.26 -20.68 -21.62
CA ASP A 315 -22.60 -20.93 -22.92
C ASP A 315 -23.48 -20.57 -24.14
N ASP A 316 -24.81 -20.65 -24.00
CA ASP A 316 -25.77 -20.53 -25.11
C ASP A 316 -26.83 -19.45 -24.84
N LEU A 317 -26.67 -18.31 -25.51
CA LEU A 317 -27.55 -17.14 -25.42
C LEU A 317 -28.72 -17.17 -26.42
N GLU A 318 -28.92 -18.25 -27.18
CA GLU A 318 -30.08 -18.35 -28.07
C GLU A 318 -31.25 -19.09 -27.40
N ARG A 319 -30.95 -20.02 -26.49
CA ARG A 319 -31.96 -20.84 -25.80
C ARG A 319 -32.65 -20.16 -24.61
N GLY A 320 -32.21 -18.95 -24.22
CA GLY A 320 -32.80 -18.20 -23.12
C GLY A 320 -32.30 -18.61 -21.74
N ILE A 321 -32.57 -17.77 -20.73
CA ILE A 321 -32.14 -18.00 -19.33
C ILE A 321 -32.82 -19.22 -18.70
N ASP A 322 -34.00 -19.60 -19.18
CA ASP A 322 -34.74 -20.76 -18.67
C ASP A 322 -34.01 -22.06 -18.98
N ALA A 323 -33.49 -22.20 -20.21
CA ALA A 323 -32.68 -23.35 -20.60
C ALA A 323 -31.37 -23.44 -19.79
N PHE A 324 -30.81 -22.30 -19.40
CA PHE A 324 -29.66 -22.26 -18.51
C PHE A 324 -30.01 -22.77 -17.10
N ILE A 325 -31.13 -22.31 -16.51
CA ILE A 325 -31.59 -22.79 -15.20
C ILE A 325 -31.87 -24.30 -15.24
N GLU A 326 -32.54 -24.79 -16.29
CA GLU A 326 -32.80 -26.23 -16.49
C GLU A 326 -31.49 -27.02 -16.59
N LYS A 327 -30.54 -26.57 -17.41
CA LYS A 327 -29.22 -27.21 -17.56
C LYS A 327 -28.46 -27.29 -16.24
N THR A 328 -28.48 -26.23 -15.43
CA THR A 328 -27.81 -26.22 -14.12
C THR A 328 -28.47 -27.21 -13.15
N LEU A 329 -29.80 -27.28 -13.13
CA LEU A 329 -30.55 -28.20 -12.26
C LEU A 329 -30.41 -29.67 -12.67
N ASP A 330 -30.27 -29.94 -13.97
CA ASP A 330 -30.06 -31.28 -14.55
C ASP A 330 -28.57 -31.66 -14.62
N SER A 331 -27.68 -30.92 -13.93
CA SER A 331 -26.24 -31.16 -13.93
C SER A 331 -25.85 -32.53 -13.37
N PRO A 332 -24.86 -33.23 -13.97
CA PRO A 332 -24.33 -34.49 -13.45
C PRO A 332 -23.80 -34.38 -12.01
N HIS A 333 -23.40 -33.18 -11.58
CA HIS A 333 -22.91 -32.93 -10.23
C HIS A 333 -24.01 -33.01 -9.16
N LEU A 334 -25.25 -32.67 -9.50
CA LEU A 334 -26.41 -32.80 -8.62
C LEU A 334 -27.02 -34.21 -8.66
N ASN A 335 -26.75 -34.97 -9.74
CA ASN A 335 -27.23 -36.34 -9.95
C ASN A 335 -28.76 -36.48 -9.78
N MET A 336 -29.51 -35.52 -10.32
CA MET A 336 -30.97 -35.50 -10.25
C MET A 336 -31.62 -36.29 -11.38
N PRO A 337 -32.84 -36.83 -11.19
CA PRO A 337 -33.59 -37.50 -12.25
C PRO A 337 -33.86 -36.57 -13.44
N GLN A 338 -33.88 -37.13 -14.66
CA GLN A 338 -34.11 -36.35 -15.87
C GLN A 338 -35.41 -35.51 -15.80
N GLY A 339 -35.33 -34.25 -16.25
CA GLY A 339 -36.44 -33.31 -16.25
C GLY A 339 -36.82 -32.79 -14.86
N PHE A 340 -35.97 -33.00 -13.85
CA PHE A 340 -36.13 -32.41 -12.52
C PHE A 340 -36.16 -30.88 -12.60
N GLY A 341 -35.25 -30.26 -13.38
CA GLY A 341 -35.21 -28.81 -13.54
C GLY A 341 -36.52 -28.20 -14.01
N GLN A 342 -37.17 -28.80 -15.02
CA GLN A 342 -38.48 -28.36 -15.51
C GLN A 342 -39.57 -28.47 -14.45
N ARG A 343 -39.65 -29.61 -13.74
CA ARG A 343 -40.64 -29.79 -12.67
C ARG A 343 -40.43 -28.77 -11.55
N LEU A 344 -39.18 -28.51 -11.18
CA LEU A 344 -38.84 -27.57 -10.12
C LEU A 344 -39.23 -26.13 -10.49
N LEU A 345 -38.96 -25.72 -11.74
CA LEU A 345 -39.31 -24.40 -12.26
C LEU A 345 -40.82 -24.11 -12.28
N HIS A 346 -41.66 -25.15 -12.40
CA HIS A 346 -43.12 -25.04 -12.43
C HIS A 346 -43.82 -25.37 -11.10
N GLY A 347 -43.07 -25.83 -10.10
CA GLY A 347 -43.64 -26.35 -8.85
C GLY A 347 -43.79 -25.31 -7.74
N GLN A 348 -42.69 -24.92 -7.11
CA GLN A 348 -42.66 -24.14 -5.86
C GLN A 348 -41.93 -22.79 -6.04
N PRO A 349 -42.09 -21.83 -5.12
CA PRO A 349 -41.31 -20.57 -5.12
C PRO A 349 -39.80 -20.82 -5.14
N LEU A 350 -39.08 -20.14 -6.02
CA LEU A 350 -37.62 -20.27 -6.12
C LEU A 350 -36.91 -18.96 -5.76
N LEU A 351 -35.77 -19.11 -5.09
CA LEU A 351 -34.78 -18.06 -4.92
C LEU A 351 -33.65 -18.30 -5.93
N LEU A 352 -33.65 -17.53 -7.02
CA LEU A 352 -32.67 -17.64 -8.10
C LEU A 352 -31.46 -16.76 -7.77
N LEU A 353 -30.30 -17.39 -7.54
CA LEU A 353 -29.06 -16.72 -7.13
C LEU A 353 -28.08 -16.68 -8.31
N PHE A 354 -28.17 -15.64 -9.12
CA PHE A 354 -27.29 -15.40 -10.25
C PHE A 354 -25.97 -14.79 -9.78
N ASP A 355 -24.87 -15.54 -9.94
CA ASP A 355 -23.55 -15.10 -9.52
C ASP A 355 -22.71 -14.59 -10.69
N GLY A 356 -22.24 -13.35 -10.62
CA GLY A 356 -21.21 -12.81 -11.51
C GLY A 356 -21.70 -12.31 -12.87
N LEU A 357 -22.61 -11.32 -12.91
CA LEU A 357 -23.03 -10.71 -14.18
C LEU A 357 -21.85 -10.09 -14.96
N ASP A 358 -20.83 -9.62 -14.24
CA ASP A 358 -19.58 -9.12 -14.81
C ASP A 358 -18.71 -10.18 -15.49
N GLU A 359 -18.95 -11.47 -15.22
CA GLU A 359 -18.20 -12.59 -15.83
C GLU A 359 -18.59 -12.80 -17.32
N VAL A 360 -19.70 -12.23 -17.77
CA VAL A 360 -20.06 -12.15 -19.19
C VAL A 360 -19.28 -10.99 -19.81
N SER A 361 -18.25 -11.29 -20.60
CA SER A 361 -17.32 -10.27 -21.11
C SER A 361 -17.97 -9.27 -22.08
N ASP A 362 -18.81 -9.70 -23.01
CA ASP A 362 -19.43 -8.80 -24.00
C ASP A 362 -20.57 -7.95 -23.38
N PRO A 363 -20.48 -6.61 -23.39
CA PRO A 363 -21.53 -5.73 -22.88
C PRO A 363 -22.90 -5.95 -23.54
N LYS A 364 -22.95 -6.24 -24.85
CA LYS A 364 -24.23 -6.52 -25.53
C LYS A 364 -24.88 -7.80 -24.99
N ARG A 365 -24.05 -8.82 -24.72
CA ARG A 365 -24.50 -10.07 -24.09
C ARG A 365 -24.92 -9.84 -22.64
N ARG A 366 -24.19 -9.04 -21.86
CA ARG A 366 -24.62 -8.65 -20.50
C ARG A 366 -25.97 -7.96 -20.50
N ALA A 367 -26.16 -6.96 -21.35
CA ALA A 367 -27.45 -6.29 -21.51
C ALA A 367 -28.59 -7.25 -21.90
N GLN A 368 -28.28 -8.28 -22.71
CA GLN A 368 -29.24 -9.33 -23.05
C GLN A 368 -29.56 -10.22 -21.84
N VAL A 369 -28.54 -10.64 -21.07
CA VAL A 369 -28.71 -11.43 -19.85
C VAL A 369 -29.52 -10.67 -18.80
N SER A 370 -29.24 -9.40 -18.56
CA SER A 370 -30.04 -8.56 -17.65
C SER A 370 -31.51 -8.53 -18.09
N ARG A 371 -31.78 -8.28 -19.37
CA ARG A 371 -33.14 -8.31 -19.93
C ARG A 371 -33.81 -9.67 -19.75
N TRP A 372 -33.09 -10.77 -19.93
CA TRP A 372 -33.64 -12.11 -19.69
C TRP A 372 -33.95 -12.37 -18.23
N ILE A 373 -33.08 -11.96 -17.30
CA ILE A 373 -33.32 -12.08 -15.87
C ILE A 373 -34.57 -11.28 -15.48
N GLU A 374 -34.74 -10.08 -16.04
CA GLU A 374 -35.96 -9.29 -15.84
C GLU A 374 -37.20 -10.00 -16.37
N GLN A 375 -37.14 -10.54 -17.58
CA GLN A 375 -38.24 -11.28 -18.18
C GLN A 375 -38.59 -12.55 -17.38
N ALA A 376 -37.59 -13.30 -16.92
CA ALA A 376 -37.78 -14.48 -16.09
C ALA A 376 -38.40 -14.13 -14.73
N ALA A 377 -37.95 -13.03 -14.10
CA ALA A 377 -38.53 -12.52 -12.85
C ALA A 377 -39.96 -12.00 -13.04
N GLN A 378 -40.31 -11.48 -14.23
CA GLN A 378 -41.68 -11.09 -14.57
C GLN A 378 -42.58 -12.30 -14.84
N ALA A 379 -42.08 -13.29 -15.58
CA ALA A 379 -42.79 -14.51 -15.93
C ALA A 379 -43.07 -15.42 -14.73
N ARG A 380 -42.29 -15.29 -13.64
CA ARG A 380 -42.41 -16.10 -12.43
C ARG A 380 -42.66 -15.23 -11.19
N PRO A 381 -43.91 -14.80 -10.93
CA PRO A 381 -44.25 -13.90 -9.81
C PRO A 381 -43.92 -14.47 -8.42
N HIS A 382 -43.80 -15.79 -8.31
CA HIS A 382 -43.48 -16.51 -7.08
C HIS A 382 -41.96 -16.69 -6.88
N CYS A 383 -41.12 -16.29 -7.84
CA CYS A 383 -39.66 -16.39 -7.73
C CYS A 383 -39.04 -15.04 -7.35
N THR A 384 -37.99 -15.09 -6.53
CA THR A 384 -37.16 -13.92 -6.19
C THR A 384 -35.80 -14.10 -6.82
N ALA A 385 -35.28 -13.07 -7.49
CA ALA A 385 -33.97 -13.12 -8.13
C ALA A 385 -32.96 -12.24 -7.37
N VAL A 386 -31.76 -12.76 -7.14
CA VAL A 386 -30.59 -12.02 -6.65
C VAL A 386 -29.50 -12.12 -7.70
N ILE A 387 -28.92 -10.98 -8.05
CA ILE A 387 -27.84 -10.90 -9.01
C ILE A 387 -26.64 -10.24 -8.32
N THR A 388 -25.45 -10.81 -8.48
CA THR A 388 -24.20 -10.15 -8.09
C THR A 388 -23.49 -9.58 -9.31
N CYS A 389 -22.88 -8.40 -9.16
CA CYS A 389 -22.06 -7.79 -10.20
C CYS A 389 -20.95 -6.93 -9.58
N ARG A 390 -19.90 -6.62 -10.33
CA ARG A 390 -18.94 -5.56 -9.99
C ARG A 390 -19.49 -4.18 -10.37
N PHE A 391 -19.01 -3.12 -9.70
CA PHE A 391 -19.42 -1.74 -10.01
C PHE A 391 -19.13 -1.37 -11.47
N ALA A 392 -17.90 -1.62 -11.93
CA ALA A 392 -17.47 -1.32 -13.29
C ALA A 392 -18.05 -2.24 -14.39
N GLY A 393 -18.88 -3.22 -14.02
CA GLY A 393 -19.60 -4.10 -14.95
C GLY A 393 -21.10 -3.82 -15.01
N TYR A 394 -21.58 -2.79 -14.30
CA TYR A 394 -22.99 -2.50 -14.10
C TYR A 394 -23.32 -1.07 -14.54
N ASP A 395 -23.20 -0.84 -15.85
CA ASP A 395 -23.50 0.44 -16.51
C ASP A 395 -24.97 0.52 -16.96
N ASP A 396 -25.44 1.70 -17.39
CA ASP A 396 -26.86 1.93 -17.73
C ASP A 396 -27.44 0.97 -18.79
N SER A 397 -26.62 0.46 -19.73
CA SER A 397 -27.08 -0.52 -20.73
C SER A 397 -27.33 -1.91 -20.16
N ASP A 398 -26.66 -2.24 -19.06
CA ASP A 398 -26.61 -3.56 -18.45
C ASP A 398 -27.40 -3.57 -17.11
N ARG A 399 -27.82 -2.39 -16.64
CA ARG A 399 -28.50 -2.14 -15.37
C ARG A 399 -29.92 -2.70 -15.38
N LEU A 400 -30.26 -3.46 -14.34
CA LEU A 400 -31.58 -4.05 -14.16
C LEU A 400 -32.65 -2.98 -13.91
N GLY A 401 -33.87 -3.23 -14.39
CA GLY A 401 -35.04 -2.38 -14.25
C GLY A 401 -35.47 -2.11 -12.80
N ALA A 402 -36.42 -1.18 -12.62
CA ALA A 402 -36.82 -0.67 -11.31
C ALA A 402 -37.42 -1.74 -10.38
N GLN A 403 -37.76 -2.93 -10.88
CA GLN A 403 -38.16 -4.04 -10.02
C GLN A 403 -37.03 -4.59 -9.12
N PHE A 404 -35.76 -4.23 -9.35
CA PHE A 404 -34.63 -4.65 -8.52
C PHE A 404 -34.20 -3.55 -7.52
N LEU A 405 -33.89 -3.98 -6.30
CA LEU A 405 -33.26 -3.13 -5.28
C LEU A 405 -31.75 -3.21 -5.42
N GLU A 406 -31.09 -2.07 -5.63
CA GLU A 406 -29.64 -1.99 -5.79
C GLU A 406 -28.95 -1.77 -4.44
N LEU A 407 -27.99 -2.64 -4.15
CA LEU A 407 -27.26 -2.75 -2.90
C LEU A 407 -25.77 -2.64 -3.19
N HIS A 408 -25.14 -1.62 -2.65
CA HIS A 408 -23.71 -1.35 -2.86
C HIS A 408 -22.95 -1.83 -1.63
N LEU A 409 -22.26 -2.95 -1.76
CA LEU A 409 -21.47 -3.54 -0.68
C LEU A 409 -20.42 -2.54 -0.18
N ARG A 410 -20.37 -2.40 1.14
CA ARG A 410 -19.33 -1.62 1.80
C ARG A 410 -18.08 -2.49 2.02
N PRO A 411 -16.88 -1.89 2.01
CA PRO A 411 -15.70 -2.57 2.52
C PRO A 411 -15.90 -2.92 4.01
N LEU A 412 -15.23 -3.97 4.50
CA LEU A 412 -15.34 -4.36 5.91
C LEU A 412 -14.94 -3.18 6.82
N THR A 413 -15.65 -3.04 7.94
CA THR A 413 -15.23 -2.16 9.03
C THR A 413 -14.07 -2.82 9.80
N PRO A 414 -13.27 -2.04 10.53
CA PRO A 414 -12.24 -2.56 11.42
C PRO A 414 -12.74 -3.70 12.32
N GLU A 415 -13.93 -3.57 12.89
CA GLU A 415 -14.54 -4.55 13.78
C GLU A 415 -14.91 -5.84 13.04
N GLN A 416 -15.51 -5.70 11.84
CA GLN A 416 -15.81 -6.85 10.99
C GLN A 416 -14.54 -7.60 10.54
N SER A 417 -13.43 -6.89 10.31
CA SER A 417 -12.14 -7.50 10.01
C SER A 417 -11.60 -8.29 11.21
N ASP A 418 -11.73 -7.77 12.44
CA ASP A 418 -11.29 -8.48 13.65
C ASP A 418 -12.13 -9.74 13.90
N ASP A 419 -13.44 -9.65 13.71
CA ASP A 419 -14.34 -10.80 13.77
C ASP A 419 -13.99 -11.85 12.71
N PHE A 420 -13.68 -11.41 11.49
CA PHE A 420 -13.25 -12.30 10.42
C PHE A 420 -11.96 -13.03 10.79
N ILE A 421 -10.97 -12.32 11.32
CA ILE A 421 -9.69 -12.92 11.76
C ILE A 421 -9.95 -13.97 12.84
N ARG A 422 -10.73 -13.66 13.87
CA ARG A 422 -11.06 -14.59 14.96
C ARG A 422 -11.78 -15.83 14.43
N ASN A 423 -12.76 -15.64 13.56
CA ASN A 423 -13.52 -16.73 12.95
C ASN A 423 -12.64 -17.61 12.07
N TRP A 424 -11.74 -17.00 11.28
CA TRP A 424 -10.80 -17.71 10.44
C TRP A 424 -9.85 -18.59 11.26
N TYR A 425 -9.22 -18.03 12.30
CA TYR A 425 -8.31 -18.79 13.17
C TYR A 425 -9.02 -19.93 13.88
N ARG A 426 -10.23 -19.67 14.40
CA ARG A 426 -11.05 -20.70 15.03
C ARG A 426 -11.30 -21.85 14.06
N ALA A 427 -11.81 -21.54 12.88
CA ALA A 427 -12.23 -22.57 11.94
C ALA A 427 -11.01 -23.35 11.39
N VAL A 428 -9.88 -22.69 11.19
CA VAL A 428 -8.63 -23.34 10.76
C VAL A 428 -8.04 -24.23 11.86
N GLU A 429 -7.85 -23.72 13.08
CA GLU A 429 -7.20 -24.48 14.15
C GLU A 429 -8.09 -25.61 14.67
N THR A 430 -9.40 -25.39 14.79
CA THR A 430 -10.37 -26.45 15.10
C THR A 430 -10.40 -27.52 14.00
N GLY A 431 -10.32 -27.14 12.73
CA GLY A 431 -10.31 -28.11 11.65
C GLY A 431 -9.02 -28.94 11.54
N LEU A 432 -7.90 -28.47 12.10
CA LEU A 432 -6.62 -29.20 12.12
C LEU A 432 -6.46 -30.11 13.34
N ALA A 433 -6.79 -29.59 14.52
CA ALA A 433 -6.51 -30.25 15.80
C ALA A 433 -7.78 -30.72 16.51
N GLY A 434 -8.95 -30.54 15.91
CA GLY A 434 -10.25 -30.74 16.56
C GLY A 434 -10.56 -29.65 17.59
N ASP A 435 -11.73 -29.76 18.24
CA ASP A 435 -12.14 -28.87 19.32
C ASP A 435 -11.39 -29.21 20.63
N THR A 436 -10.10 -28.84 20.68
CA THR A 436 -9.19 -29.12 21.79
C THR A 436 -8.78 -27.82 22.50
N PRO A 437 -8.42 -27.88 23.80
CA PRO A 437 -7.87 -26.72 24.52
C PRO A 437 -6.65 -26.10 23.81
N GLU A 438 -5.80 -26.92 23.21
CA GLU A 438 -4.61 -26.48 22.47
C GLU A 438 -4.99 -25.70 21.19
N ALA A 439 -6.02 -26.14 20.45
CA ALA A 439 -6.54 -25.42 19.30
C ALA A 439 -7.17 -24.08 19.69
N ALA A 440 -7.86 -24.02 20.84
CA ALA A 440 -8.44 -22.80 21.36
C ALA A 440 -7.36 -21.77 21.76
N ILE A 441 -6.26 -22.22 22.38
CA ILE A 441 -5.11 -21.35 22.71
C ILE A 441 -4.49 -20.78 21.42
N LYS A 442 -4.18 -21.64 20.44
CA LYS A 442 -3.62 -21.19 19.14
C LYS A 442 -4.54 -20.24 18.39
N THR A 443 -5.85 -20.47 18.47
CA THR A 443 -6.86 -19.58 17.88
C THR A 443 -6.75 -18.18 18.46
N GLU A 444 -6.78 -18.06 19.80
CA GLU A 444 -6.76 -16.76 20.46
C GLU A 444 -5.40 -16.07 20.30
N GLU A 445 -4.29 -16.80 20.48
CA GLU A 445 -2.94 -16.26 20.30
C GLU A 445 -2.69 -15.78 18.86
N GLY A 446 -3.04 -16.61 17.87
CA GLY A 446 -2.86 -16.28 16.45
C GLY A 446 -3.71 -15.10 16.01
N ALA A 447 -4.99 -15.07 16.41
CA ALA A 447 -5.89 -13.97 16.10
C ALA A 447 -5.47 -12.67 16.80
N ALA A 448 -5.17 -12.72 18.09
CA ALA A 448 -4.75 -11.54 18.86
C ALA A 448 -3.43 -10.96 18.31
N SER A 449 -2.46 -11.81 18.00
CA SER A 449 -1.17 -11.38 17.43
C SER A 449 -1.32 -10.67 16.09
N LEU A 450 -2.17 -11.21 15.20
CA LEU A 450 -2.44 -10.58 13.90
C LEU A 450 -3.20 -9.26 14.06
N ILE A 451 -4.25 -9.23 14.88
CA ILE A 451 -5.04 -8.02 15.14
C ILE A 451 -4.15 -6.93 15.73
N GLU A 452 -3.38 -7.23 16.77
CA GLU A 452 -2.47 -6.27 17.40
C GLU A 452 -1.53 -5.66 16.37
N ARG A 453 -0.91 -6.50 15.52
CA ARG A 453 0.01 -6.05 14.48
C ARG A 453 -0.67 -5.15 13.43
N LEU A 454 -1.86 -5.54 12.94
CA LEU A 454 -2.62 -4.73 11.98
C LEU A 454 -3.11 -3.39 12.57
N ARG A 455 -3.10 -3.23 13.89
CA ARG A 455 -3.48 -1.99 14.59
C ARG A 455 -2.30 -1.09 14.92
N GLN A 456 -1.06 -1.55 14.80
CA GLN A 456 0.14 -0.75 15.05
C GLN A 456 0.29 0.40 14.02
N PRO A 457 0.81 1.57 14.43
CA PRO A 457 1.04 2.71 13.52
C PRO A 457 1.89 2.38 12.29
N ASP A 458 2.87 1.49 12.43
CA ASP A 458 3.76 1.04 11.34
C ASP A 458 2.98 0.33 10.21
N PHE A 459 1.85 -0.31 10.54
CA PHE A 459 0.93 -0.92 9.58
C PHE A 459 -0.23 0.03 9.17
N ARG A 460 -0.32 1.23 9.75
CA ARG A 460 -1.36 2.24 9.45
C ARG A 460 -1.05 3.14 8.24
N LEU A 461 0.07 2.93 7.53
CA LEU A 461 0.23 3.56 6.22
C LEU A 461 -1.02 3.25 5.38
N ALA A 462 -1.68 4.31 4.90
CA ALA A 462 -3.10 4.37 4.52
C ALA A 462 -3.62 3.31 3.52
N ARG A 463 -2.72 2.48 2.97
CA ARG A 463 -2.97 1.50 1.91
C ARG A 463 -2.90 0.04 2.37
N MET A 464 -2.30 -0.28 3.52
CA MET A 464 -2.42 -1.65 4.09
C MET A 464 -3.78 -1.86 4.75
N ALA A 465 -4.37 -0.79 5.29
CA ALA A 465 -5.73 -0.78 5.79
C ALA A 465 -6.76 -1.13 4.69
N THR A 466 -6.49 -0.87 3.40
CA THR A 466 -7.43 -1.29 2.34
C THR A 466 -7.41 -2.79 2.08
N LEU A 467 -6.28 -3.48 2.31
CA LEU A 467 -6.19 -4.95 2.21
C LEU A 467 -7.05 -5.63 3.28
N THR A 468 -7.10 -5.09 4.49
CA THR A 468 -7.90 -5.68 5.59
C THR A 468 -9.40 -5.43 5.43
N ARG A 469 -9.80 -4.49 4.56
CA ARG A 469 -11.21 -4.19 4.26
C ARG A 469 -11.80 -5.12 3.19
N ASN A 470 -10.97 -5.90 2.49
CA ASN A 470 -11.39 -6.89 1.50
C ASN A 470 -11.29 -8.32 2.09
N PRO A 471 -12.39 -9.08 2.21
CA PRO A 471 -12.37 -10.42 2.81
C PRO A 471 -11.37 -11.41 2.19
N LEU A 472 -11.18 -11.38 0.86
CA LEU A 472 -10.25 -12.29 0.18
C LEU A 472 -8.80 -11.97 0.54
N LEU A 473 -8.45 -10.68 0.56
CA LEU A 473 -7.10 -10.23 0.92
C LEU A 473 -6.84 -10.42 2.42
N LEU A 474 -7.85 -10.22 3.26
CA LEU A 474 -7.77 -10.51 4.68
C LEU A 474 -7.54 -12.00 4.96
N ALA A 475 -8.23 -12.90 4.25
CA ALA A 475 -7.99 -14.34 4.36
C ALA A 475 -6.55 -14.72 3.95
N ASN A 476 -6.02 -14.06 2.92
CA ASN A 476 -4.63 -14.23 2.49
C ASN A 476 -3.64 -13.79 3.58
N LEU A 477 -3.89 -12.63 4.22
CA LEU A 477 -3.08 -12.16 5.36
C LEU A 477 -3.12 -13.13 6.55
N CYS A 478 -4.29 -13.68 6.88
CA CYS A 478 -4.43 -14.69 7.93
C CYS A 478 -3.57 -15.93 7.63
N LEU A 479 -3.60 -16.40 6.38
CA LEU A 479 -2.82 -17.55 5.94
C LEU A 479 -1.31 -17.30 6.02
N VAL A 480 -0.83 -16.17 5.48
CA VAL A 480 0.58 -15.76 5.54
C VAL A 480 1.07 -15.68 6.98
N HIS A 481 0.29 -15.03 7.86
CA HIS A 481 0.63 -14.91 9.27
C HIS A 481 0.73 -16.27 9.96
N ARG A 482 -0.25 -17.15 9.75
CA ARG A 482 -0.29 -18.47 10.39
C ARG A 482 0.89 -19.34 9.95
N ASP A 483 1.19 -19.40 8.65
CA ASP A 483 2.24 -20.27 8.12
C ASP A 483 3.66 -19.81 8.53
N ARG A 484 3.85 -18.51 8.80
CA ARG A 484 5.14 -17.96 9.28
C ARG A 484 5.24 -17.75 10.78
N GLY A 485 4.11 -17.74 11.49
CA GLY A 485 4.00 -17.32 12.89
C GLY A 485 4.09 -15.80 13.11
N ALA A 486 4.37 -15.01 12.06
CA ALA A 486 4.35 -13.55 12.09
C ALA A 486 4.25 -12.99 10.67
N LEU A 487 3.68 -11.79 10.51
CA LEU A 487 3.76 -11.08 9.23
C LEU A 487 5.19 -10.58 8.96
N PRO A 488 5.65 -10.57 7.70
CA PRO A 488 6.88 -9.92 7.30
C PRO A 488 6.92 -8.47 7.82
N ARG A 489 8.11 -8.03 8.27
CA ARG A 489 8.31 -6.64 8.71
C ARG A 489 8.24 -5.66 7.55
N ASN A 490 8.70 -6.09 6.37
CA ASN A 490 8.76 -5.24 5.18
C ASN A 490 7.54 -5.50 4.29
N ARG A 491 6.78 -4.45 3.95
CA ARG A 491 5.55 -4.56 3.13
C ARG A 491 5.77 -5.19 1.75
N HIS A 492 6.93 -5.00 1.14
CA HIS A 492 7.23 -5.57 -0.18
C HIS A 492 7.28 -7.11 -0.14
N GLN A 493 7.74 -7.70 0.98
CA GLN A 493 7.73 -9.15 1.17
C GLN A 493 6.31 -9.67 1.38
N LEU A 494 5.47 -8.89 2.07
CA LEU A 494 4.07 -9.25 2.24
C LEU A 494 3.31 -9.25 0.91
N TYR A 495 3.54 -8.26 0.04
CA TYR A 495 2.96 -8.27 -1.31
C TYR A 495 3.45 -9.47 -2.14
N ASP A 496 4.74 -9.80 -2.08
CA ASP A 496 5.31 -10.96 -2.75
C ASP A 496 4.60 -12.25 -2.34
N GLU A 497 4.46 -12.46 -1.03
CA GLU A 497 3.80 -13.63 -0.48
C GLU A 497 2.31 -13.68 -0.80
N CYS A 498 1.61 -12.55 -0.70
CA CYS A 498 0.20 -12.49 -1.05
C CYS A 498 -0.04 -12.81 -2.53
N ILE A 499 0.82 -12.36 -3.43
CA ILE A 499 0.75 -12.69 -4.86
C ILE A 499 0.99 -14.19 -5.08
N ASP A 500 1.92 -14.79 -4.34
CA ASP A 500 2.18 -16.22 -4.41
C ASP A 500 0.99 -17.06 -3.96
N VAL A 501 0.34 -16.67 -2.85
CA VAL A 501 -0.92 -17.32 -2.48
C VAL A 501 -1.93 -17.21 -3.61
N LEU A 502 -2.14 -16.02 -4.17
CA LEU A 502 -3.17 -15.86 -5.19
C LEU A 502 -2.86 -16.73 -6.42
N LEU A 503 -1.61 -16.76 -6.89
CA LEU A 503 -1.20 -17.50 -8.07
C LEU A 503 -1.15 -19.04 -7.85
N GLU A 504 -0.76 -19.52 -6.68
CA GLU A 504 -0.55 -20.96 -6.42
C GLU A 504 -1.75 -21.66 -5.77
N HIS A 505 -2.51 -20.97 -4.92
CA HIS A 505 -3.35 -21.61 -3.88
C HIS A 505 -4.72 -22.08 -4.35
N TRP A 506 -5.36 -21.41 -5.32
CA TRP A 506 -6.74 -21.72 -5.71
C TRP A 506 -6.89 -23.08 -6.44
N ARG A 507 -5.80 -23.68 -6.93
CA ARG A 507 -5.80 -24.94 -7.71
C ARG A 507 -5.40 -26.19 -6.95
N GLU A 508 -4.47 -26.10 -5.97
CA GLU A 508 -4.16 -27.24 -5.09
C GLU A 508 -5.40 -27.76 -4.34
N VAL A 509 -6.32 -26.84 -4.07
CA VAL A 509 -7.60 -27.07 -3.44
C VAL A 509 -8.58 -27.85 -4.34
N LYS A 510 -8.52 -27.64 -5.66
CA LYS A 510 -9.39 -28.29 -6.65
C LYS A 510 -8.76 -29.52 -7.32
N SER A 511 -7.53 -29.89 -6.95
CA SER A 511 -6.77 -31.01 -7.58
C SER A 511 -6.68 -30.89 -9.10
N LEU A 512 -6.47 -29.66 -9.60
CA LEU A 512 -6.24 -29.35 -11.01
C LEU A 512 -4.76 -28.98 -11.21
N ASP A 513 -4.16 -29.40 -12.33
CA ASP A 513 -2.80 -29.01 -12.71
C ASP A 513 -2.64 -27.47 -12.76
N VAL A 514 -1.48 -26.96 -12.35
CA VAL A 514 -1.19 -25.52 -12.39
C VAL A 514 -1.05 -25.05 -13.83
N SER A 515 -1.94 -24.19 -14.32
CA SER A 515 -1.87 -23.61 -15.68
C SER A 515 -0.77 -22.55 -15.78
N VAL A 516 -0.66 -21.70 -14.74
CA VAL A 516 0.33 -20.62 -14.66
C VAL A 516 1.17 -20.76 -13.38
N PRO A 517 2.44 -21.20 -13.45
CA PRO A 517 3.33 -21.19 -12.30
C PRO A 517 3.53 -19.77 -11.74
N ALA A 518 3.60 -19.59 -10.42
CA ALA A 518 3.70 -18.26 -9.83
C ALA A 518 4.94 -17.47 -10.24
N GLU A 519 6.08 -18.14 -10.42
CA GLU A 519 7.29 -17.49 -10.95
C GLU A 519 7.03 -16.91 -12.36
N LEU A 520 6.36 -17.68 -13.23
CA LEU A 520 5.99 -17.23 -14.57
C LEU A 520 4.98 -16.08 -14.52
N GLY A 521 3.90 -16.25 -13.75
CA GLY A 521 2.85 -15.25 -13.58
C GLY A 521 3.42 -13.91 -13.10
N ARG A 522 4.26 -13.93 -12.06
CA ARG A 522 4.95 -12.72 -11.57
C ARG A 522 5.79 -12.07 -12.66
N ARG A 523 6.66 -12.84 -13.31
CA ARG A 523 7.59 -12.29 -14.31
C ARG A 523 6.86 -11.73 -15.53
N ALA A 524 5.77 -12.37 -15.94
CA ALA A 524 4.99 -11.96 -17.10
C ALA A 524 4.11 -10.72 -16.81
N LEU A 525 3.59 -10.59 -15.58
CA LEU A 525 2.73 -9.47 -15.19
C LEU A 525 3.49 -8.20 -14.80
N GLN A 526 4.78 -8.30 -14.45
CA GLN A 526 5.64 -7.18 -14.08
C GLN A 526 5.68 -6.05 -15.15
N PRO A 527 6.01 -6.32 -16.43
CA PRO A 527 5.99 -5.30 -17.48
C PRO A 527 4.59 -4.71 -17.72
N ALA A 528 3.56 -5.56 -17.68
CA ALA A 528 2.17 -5.12 -17.83
C ALA A 528 1.72 -4.18 -16.69
N ALA A 529 2.14 -4.46 -15.45
CA ALA A 529 1.86 -3.62 -14.29
C ALA A 529 2.54 -2.26 -14.40
N LEU A 530 3.82 -2.22 -14.79
CA LEU A 530 4.54 -0.97 -15.00
C LEU A 530 3.91 -0.15 -16.13
N TRP A 531 3.55 -0.79 -17.25
CA TRP A 531 2.88 -0.12 -18.33
C TRP A 531 1.51 0.41 -17.88
N LEU A 532 0.64 -0.40 -17.28
CA LEU A 532 -0.65 0.07 -16.76
C LEU A 532 -0.44 1.27 -15.84
N HIS A 533 0.49 1.18 -14.90
CA HIS A 533 0.78 2.26 -13.98
C HIS A 533 1.20 3.53 -14.74
N GLY A 534 2.00 3.47 -15.82
CA GLY A 534 2.57 4.63 -16.53
C GLY A 534 1.70 5.84 -16.89
N GLU A 535 0.36 5.75 -16.86
CA GLU A 535 -0.55 6.88 -17.08
C GLU A 535 -1.52 7.00 -15.91
N LYS A 536 -1.75 8.25 -15.45
CA LYS A 536 -2.71 8.54 -14.39
C LYS A 536 -4.08 8.00 -14.79
N GLU A 537 -4.69 7.21 -13.91
CA GLU A 537 -6.00 6.54 -14.10
C GLU A 537 -6.02 5.37 -15.11
N ARG A 538 -4.87 4.96 -15.68
CA ARG A 538 -4.80 3.72 -16.46
C ARG A 538 -4.76 2.49 -15.53
N THR A 539 -5.94 2.08 -15.09
CA THR A 539 -6.14 0.92 -14.21
C THR A 539 -6.43 -0.37 -14.97
N ARG A 540 -6.70 -0.28 -16.28
CA ARG A 540 -7.12 -1.40 -17.12
C ARG A 540 -6.76 -1.21 -18.59
N ALA A 541 -6.61 -2.31 -19.33
CA ALA A 541 -6.34 -2.31 -20.76
C ALA A 541 -6.71 -3.65 -21.43
N THR A 542 -6.88 -3.67 -22.75
CA THR A 542 -7.23 -4.91 -23.47
C THR A 542 -6.09 -5.92 -23.49
N ALA A 543 -6.38 -7.21 -23.68
CA ALA A 543 -5.35 -8.23 -23.90
C ALA A 543 -4.37 -7.83 -25.02
N ALA A 544 -4.88 -7.26 -26.12
CA ALA A 544 -4.05 -6.78 -27.23
C ALA A 544 -3.10 -5.64 -26.85
N GLN A 545 -3.49 -4.77 -25.92
CA GLN A 545 -2.63 -3.69 -25.41
C GLN A 545 -1.58 -4.19 -24.41
N LEU A 546 -1.91 -5.23 -23.64
CA LEU A 546 -1.01 -5.85 -22.66
C LEU A 546 -0.05 -6.87 -23.30
N ALA A 547 -0.45 -7.51 -24.40
CA ALA A 547 0.31 -8.55 -25.07
C ALA A 547 1.76 -8.16 -25.41
N PRO A 548 2.07 -6.95 -25.95
CA PRO A 548 3.45 -6.55 -26.23
C PRO A 548 4.38 -6.56 -25.00
N HIS A 549 3.82 -6.43 -23.80
CA HIS A 549 4.57 -6.40 -22.54
C HIS A 549 4.70 -7.79 -21.91
N ILE A 550 3.75 -8.69 -22.17
CA ILE A 550 3.66 -10.03 -21.58
C ILE A 550 4.35 -11.08 -22.47
N GLU A 551 4.09 -11.02 -23.77
CA GLU A 551 4.49 -12.03 -24.75
C GLU A 551 6.01 -12.29 -24.79
N PRO A 552 6.90 -11.27 -24.68
CA PRO A 552 8.34 -11.51 -24.65
C PRO A 552 8.76 -12.44 -23.50
N VAL A 553 8.10 -12.34 -22.34
CA VAL A 553 8.39 -13.18 -21.18
C VAL A 553 7.89 -14.61 -21.40
N LEU A 554 6.68 -14.76 -21.97
CA LEU A 554 6.11 -16.08 -22.25
C LEU A 554 6.97 -16.86 -23.26
N GLN A 555 7.46 -16.17 -24.29
CA GLN A 555 8.37 -16.73 -25.29
C GLN A 555 9.72 -17.11 -24.66
N GLN A 556 10.30 -16.24 -23.83
CA GLN A 556 11.57 -16.53 -23.15
C GLN A 556 11.48 -17.75 -22.23
N ARG A 557 10.32 -17.97 -21.60
CA ARG A 557 10.08 -19.05 -20.64
C ARG A 557 9.47 -20.31 -21.27
N ASN A 558 9.20 -20.32 -22.58
CA ASN A 558 8.58 -21.43 -23.30
C ASN A 558 7.30 -21.96 -22.62
N TRP A 559 6.39 -21.06 -22.24
CA TRP A 559 5.15 -21.47 -21.58
C TRP A 559 4.23 -22.23 -22.53
N PRO A 560 3.78 -23.47 -22.20
CA PRO A 560 2.95 -24.28 -23.08
C PRO A 560 1.46 -23.86 -23.10
N GLY A 561 1.04 -22.95 -22.21
CA GLY A 561 -0.37 -22.61 -22.00
C GLY A 561 -0.97 -21.60 -22.98
N GLY A 562 -0.21 -21.14 -23.98
CA GLY A 562 -0.71 -20.27 -25.06
C GLY A 562 -0.06 -18.88 -25.09
N ASP A 563 -0.85 -17.89 -25.47
CA ASP A 563 -0.45 -16.48 -25.64
C ASP A 563 -0.76 -15.61 -24.41
N ALA A 564 -0.43 -14.32 -24.48
CA ALA A 564 -0.74 -13.36 -23.44
C ALA A 564 -2.23 -13.32 -23.04
N GLU A 565 -3.16 -13.52 -23.97
CA GLU A 565 -4.59 -13.53 -23.66
C GLU A 565 -4.96 -14.76 -22.83
N ALA A 566 -4.43 -15.94 -23.19
CA ALA A 566 -4.61 -17.16 -22.41
C ALA A 566 -4.06 -17.01 -20.98
N LEU A 567 -2.88 -16.39 -20.82
CA LEU A 567 -2.31 -16.10 -19.50
C LEU A 567 -3.22 -15.16 -18.70
N LEU A 568 -3.66 -14.05 -19.28
CA LEU A 568 -4.49 -13.05 -18.61
C LEU A 568 -5.84 -13.64 -18.17
N ARG A 569 -6.47 -14.47 -19.02
CA ARG A 569 -7.70 -15.20 -18.67
C ARG A 569 -7.44 -16.20 -17.54
N ALA A 570 -6.37 -16.98 -17.63
CA ALA A 570 -5.99 -17.93 -16.58
C ALA A 570 -5.77 -17.22 -15.23
N VAL A 571 -4.98 -16.15 -15.18
CA VAL A 571 -4.75 -15.39 -13.94
C VAL A 571 -6.06 -14.79 -13.41
N ARG A 572 -6.89 -14.19 -14.26
CA ARG A 572 -8.19 -13.62 -13.87
C ARG A 572 -9.12 -14.67 -13.26
N ASP A 573 -9.28 -15.80 -13.95
CA ASP A 573 -10.29 -16.81 -13.64
C ASP A 573 -9.84 -17.75 -12.50
N GLU A 574 -8.53 -17.90 -12.32
CA GLU A 574 -7.96 -18.90 -11.41
C GLU A 574 -7.42 -18.29 -10.11
N SER A 575 -6.72 -17.15 -10.17
CA SER A 575 -6.06 -16.54 -9.00
C SER A 575 -6.84 -15.37 -8.39
N GLY A 576 -7.68 -14.71 -9.20
CA GLY A 576 -8.34 -13.46 -8.83
C GLY A 576 -7.40 -12.25 -8.69
N LEU A 577 -6.09 -12.40 -8.97
CA LEU A 577 -5.10 -11.31 -8.96
C LEU A 577 -5.44 -10.23 -10.02
N LEU A 578 -5.96 -10.68 -11.16
CA LEU A 578 -6.49 -9.83 -12.21
C LEU A 578 -8.02 -9.86 -12.23
N THR A 579 -8.56 -8.77 -12.74
CA THR A 579 -9.99 -8.55 -12.91
C THR A 579 -10.27 -8.22 -14.36
N GLY A 580 -11.33 -8.82 -14.92
CA GLY A 580 -11.80 -8.52 -16.27
C GLY A 580 -12.89 -7.45 -16.27
N TRP A 581 -12.92 -6.61 -17.30
CA TRP A 581 -13.99 -5.65 -17.59
C TRP A 581 -14.33 -5.64 -19.09
N GLY A 582 -15.61 -5.72 -19.45
CA GLY A 582 -16.08 -5.51 -20.82
C GLY A 582 -15.36 -6.39 -21.88
N GLN A 583 -15.14 -5.82 -23.07
CA GLN A 583 -14.51 -6.47 -24.24
C GLN A 583 -13.02 -6.81 -24.03
N ASP A 584 -12.75 -7.74 -23.12
CA ASP A 584 -11.42 -8.29 -22.83
C ASP A 584 -10.42 -7.25 -22.24
N GLN A 585 -10.88 -6.34 -21.38
CA GLN A 585 -9.97 -5.50 -20.58
C GLN A 585 -9.58 -6.20 -19.28
N PHE A 586 -8.32 -6.08 -18.91
CA PHE A 586 -7.69 -6.66 -17.73
C PHE A 586 -6.96 -5.60 -16.91
N GLY A 587 -6.80 -5.87 -15.62
CA GLY A 587 -6.12 -5.00 -14.66
C GLY A 587 -6.17 -5.63 -13.28
N PHE A 588 -5.49 -5.03 -12.31
CA PHE A 588 -5.26 -5.67 -11.02
C PHE A 588 -6.44 -5.49 -10.08
N MET A 589 -6.71 -6.53 -9.28
CA MET A 589 -7.78 -6.50 -8.28
C MET A 589 -7.59 -5.43 -7.19
N HIS A 590 -6.34 -5.04 -6.94
CA HIS A 590 -5.95 -4.05 -5.94
C HIS A 590 -4.76 -3.27 -6.45
N LEU A 591 -4.79 -1.95 -6.32
CA LEU A 591 -3.75 -1.05 -6.82
C LEU A 591 -2.38 -1.38 -6.23
N GLY A 592 -2.31 -1.77 -4.95
CA GLY A 592 -1.06 -2.17 -4.29
C GLY A 592 -0.32 -3.33 -4.98
N PHE A 593 -1.03 -4.28 -5.61
CA PHE A 593 -0.38 -5.34 -6.38
C PHE A 593 0.19 -4.83 -7.70
N GLN A 594 -0.53 -3.92 -8.37
CA GLN A 594 -0.03 -3.24 -9.56
C GLN A 594 1.22 -2.41 -9.22
N GLU A 595 1.16 -1.62 -8.15
CA GLU A 595 2.27 -0.78 -7.67
C GLU A 595 3.50 -1.63 -7.31
N TYR A 596 3.29 -2.75 -6.61
CA TYR A 596 4.38 -3.68 -6.27
C TYR A 596 5.00 -4.36 -7.50
N LEU A 597 4.20 -4.88 -8.42
CA LEU A 597 4.72 -5.51 -9.64
C LEU A 597 5.41 -4.49 -10.56
N ALA A 598 4.91 -3.26 -10.63
CA ALA A 598 5.59 -2.15 -11.31
C ALA A 598 6.94 -1.81 -10.67
N ALA A 599 7.02 -1.82 -9.33
CA ALA A 599 8.27 -1.62 -8.60
C ALA A 599 9.29 -2.74 -8.88
N CYS A 600 8.84 -4.00 -8.93
CA CYS A 600 9.68 -5.14 -9.29
C CYS A 600 10.24 -5.03 -10.72
N GLU A 601 9.41 -4.59 -11.67
CA GLU A 601 9.85 -4.34 -13.05
C GLU A 601 10.87 -3.21 -13.14
N LEU A 602 10.66 -2.09 -12.45
CA LEU A 602 11.63 -0.99 -12.42
C LEU A 602 12.96 -1.42 -11.83
N ARG A 603 12.96 -2.19 -10.74
CA ARG A 603 14.19 -2.78 -10.20
C ARG A 603 14.90 -3.64 -11.23
N ARG A 604 14.17 -4.53 -11.90
CA ARG A 604 14.72 -5.37 -12.95
C ARG A 604 15.38 -4.54 -14.05
N GLN A 605 14.67 -3.53 -14.59
CA GLN A 605 15.22 -2.64 -15.61
C GLN A 605 16.46 -1.88 -15.12
N ALA A 606 16.49 -1.49 -13.84
CA ALA A 606 17.65 -0.84 -13.24
C ALA A 606 18.87 -1.78 -13.04
N PHE A 607 18.67 -3.10 -12.95
CA PHE A 607 19.75 -4.07 -12.84
C PHE A 607 20.20 -4.66 -14.19
N GLU A 608 19.27 -4.81 -15.12
CA GLU A 608 19.52 -5.40 -16.44
C GLU A 608 19.82 -4.34 -17.52
N GLY A 609 19.49 -3.06 -17.27
CA GLY A 609 19.63 -1.95 -18.23
C GLY A 609 20.37 -0.73 -17.66
N ASP A 610 20.02 0.47 -18.14
CA ASP A 610 20.61 1.72 -17.66
C ASP A 610 20.00 2.15 -16.33
N LYS A 611 20.67 1.75 -15.25
CA LYS A 611 20.30 2.08 -13.87
C LYS A 611 20.06 3.57 -13.65
N ALA A 612 20.92 4.44 -14.18
CA ALA A 612 20.84 5.87 -13.92
C ALA A 612 19.63 6.47 -14.63
N ALA A 613 19.36 6.07 -15.89
CA ALA A 613 18.18 6.51 -16.61
C ALA A 613 16.88 6.10 -15.90
N VAL A 614 16.75 4.82 -15.51
CA VAL A 614 15.55 4.31 -14.83
C VAL A 614 15.27 5.04 -13.52
N LEU A 615 16.31 5.26 -12.71
CA LEU A 615 16.16 5.94 -11.42
C LEU A 615 15.89 7.43 -11.58
N ARG A 616 16.45 8.09 -12.60
CA ARG A 616 16.15 9.48 -12.92
C ARG A 616 14.69 9.65 -13.36
N ASP A 617 14.20 8.78 -14.24
CA ASP A 617 12.81 8.80 -14.69
C ASP A 617 11.84 8.53 -13.53
N LEU A 618 12.21 7.63 -12.61
CA LEU A 618 11.44 7.38 -11.39
C LEU A 618 11.44 8.61 -10.46
N ALA A 619 12.60 9.25 -10.25
CA ALA A 619 12.71 10.44 -9.41
C ALA A 619 11.97 11.64 -10.02
N ALA A 620 11.91 11.76 -11.34
CA ALA A 620 11.16 12.81 -12.02
C ALA A 620 9.65 12.77 -11.70
N ARG A 621 9.14 11.61 -11.28
CA ARG A 621 7.73 11.38 -10.92
C ARG A 621 7.43 11.62 -9.43
N HIS A 622 8.37 12.15 -8.65
CA HIS A 622 8.18 12.37 -7.21
C HIS A 622 6.97 13.27 -6.87
N ALA A 623 6.63 14.23 -7.73
CA ALA A 623 5.49 15.13 -7.58
C ALA A 623 4.15 14.44 -7.92
N ASP A 624 4.19 13.34 -8.67
CA ASP A 624 3.01 12.56 -9.01
C ASP A 624 2.60 11.70 -7.81
N SER A 625 1.55 12.12 -7.10
CA SER A 625 1.07 11.43 -5.88
C SER A 625 0.77 9.94 -6.07
N TRP A 626 0.45 9.52 -7.30
CA TRP A 626 0.14 8.15 -7.64
C TRP A 626 1.38 7.26 -7.88
N TRP A 627 2.58 7.84 -8.07
CA TRP A 627 3.86 7.12 -8.15
C TRP A 627 4.55 6.93 -6.80
N GLN A 628 4.14 7.67 -5.77
CA GLN A 628 4.81 7.67 -4.45
C GLN A 628 4.97 6.25 -3.88
N GLU A 629 3.93 5.42 -3.97
CA GLU A 629 3.99 4.05 -3.45
C GLU A 629 4.99 3.18 -4.23
N VAL A 630 5.06 3.32 -5.55
CA VAL A 630 6.03 2.61 -6.38
C VAL A 630 7.45 3.03 -6.04
N ILE A 631 7.71 4.33 -5.85
CA ILE A 631 9.01 4.84 -5.40
C ILE A 631 9.41 4.15 -4.10
N LEU A 632 8.52 4.15 -3.10
CA LEU A 632 8.85 3.54 -1.82
C LEU A 632 9.07 2.02 -1.91
N LEU A 633 8.26 1.30 -2.69
CA LEU A 633 8.39 -0.15 -2.88
C LEU A 633 9.66 -0.55 -3.66
N VAL A 634 10.14 0.30 -4.57
CA VAL A 634 11.43 0.11 -5.25
C VAL A 634 12.58 0.21 -4.24
N LEU A 635 12.54 1.20 -3.35
CA LEU A 635 13.59 1.50 -2.37
C LEU A 635 13.55 0.57 -1.15
N ALA A 636 12.38 0.01 -0.82
CA ALA A 636 12.20 -0.95 0.27
C ALA A 636 12.86 -2.31 0.04
N GLN A 637 13.38 -2.59 -1.16
CA GLN A 637 13.99 -3.89 -1.50
C GLN A 637 15.52 -3.85 -1.33
N GLY A 638 16.05 -4.65 -0.40
CA GLY A 638 17.41 -4.49 0.14
C GLY A 638 18.58 -5.16 -0.57
N ASN A 639 18.37 -5.97 -1.63
CA ASN A 639 19.48 -6.74 -2.20
C ASN A 639 19.62 -6.58 -3.73
N PRO A 640 20.56 -5.72 -4.20
CA PRO A 640 21.18 -4.61 -3.47
C PRO A 640 20.20 -3.43 -3.32
N SER A 641 20.48 -2.55 -2.36
CA SER A 641 19.70 -1.32 -2.13
C SER A 641 19.82 -0.36 -3.32
N LEU A 642 18.69 0.26 -3.69
CA LEU A 642 18.65 1.33 -4.69
C LEU A 642 18.55 2.73 -4.07
N PHE A 643 18.60 2.84 -2.73
CA PHE A 643 18.51 4.12 -2.03
C PHE A 643 19.58 5.13 -2.49
N THR A 644 20.86 4.78 -2.32
CA THR A 644 21.98 5.67 -2.69
C THR A 644 21.93 6.11 -4.16
N PRO A 645 21.83 5.21 -5.16
CA PRO A 645 21.79 5.62 -6.55
C PRO A 645 20.50 6.39 -6.90
N PHE A 646 19.37 6.11 -6.26
CA PHE A 646 18.14 6.87 -6.44
C PHE A 646 18.30 8.30 -5.94
N MET A 647 18.79 8.49 -4.71
CA MET A 647 19.01 9.83 -4.15
C MET A 647 20.02 10.64 -4.97
N GLN A 648 21.03 10.00 -5.55
CA GLN A 648 21.99 10.66 -6.44
C GLN A 648 21.36 11.21 -7.72
N GLU A 649 20.42 10.49 -8.35
CA GLU A 649 19.70 11.00 -9.51
C GLU A 649 18.62 12.01 -9.12
N ALA A 650 17.94 11.77 -7.99
CA ALA A 650 16.87 12.63 -7.51
C ALA A 650 17.35 14.04 -7.14
N LEU A 651 18.50 14.16 -6.46
CA LEU A 651 19.08 15.45 -6.08
C LEU A 651 19.50 16.33 -7.28
N LYS A 652 19.64 15.75 -8.48
CA LYS A 652 19.99 16.48 -9.71
C LYS A 652 18.80 17.17 -10.37
N LEU A 653 17.58 16.78 -10.02
CA LEU A 653 16.37 17.31 -10.63
C LEU A 653 16.06 18.70 -10.08
N LEU A 654 15.80 19.65 -10.99
CA LEU A 654 15.47 21.03 -10.63
C LEU A 654 14.26 21.06 -9.70
N ASP A 655 13.13 20.43 -10.07
CA ASP A 655 11.90 20.51 -9.28
C ASP A 655 11.80 19.50 -8.13
N PHE A 656 12.88 18.78 -7.79
CA PHE A 656 12.83 17.75 -6.74
C PHE A 656 12.74 18.38 -5.36
N ASP A 657 11.50 18.57 -4.93
CA ASP A 657 11.15 18.98 -3.58
C ASP A 657 10.62 17.76 -2.82
N LEU A 658 11.39 17.30 -1.85
CA LEU A 658 10.87 16.38 -0.87
C LEU A 658 10.00 17.20 0.06
N SER A 659 8.70 17.19 -0.20
CA SER A 659 7.74 17.51 0.85
C SER A 659 8.20 16.76 2.11
N ALA A 660 8.11 17.42 3.28
CA ALA A 660 8.59 16.85 4.54
C ALA A 660 8.02 15.43 4.81
N GLU A 661 6.93 15.08 4.13
CA GLU A 661 6.22 13.82 4.13
C GLU A 661 6.89 12.72 3.26
N LEU A 662 7.02 12.87 1.92
CA LEU A 662 7.57 11.78 1.08
C LEU A 662 9.02 11.47 1.43
N GLY A 663 9.82 12.49 1.73
CA GLY A 663 11.19 12.31 2.16
C GLY A 663 11.32 11.56 3.48
N GLY A 664 10.44 11.83 4.45
CA GLY A 664 10.38 11.05 5.69
C GLY A 664 10.03 9.59 5.43
N LEU A 665 8.99 9.34 4.61
CA LEU A 665 8.56 8.00 4.24
C LEU A 665 9.67 7.19 3.54
N ILE A 666 10.46 7.82 2.66
CA ILE A 666 11.60 7.15 2.02
C ILE A 666 12.63 6.70 3.05
N LEU A 667 12.95 7.52 4.06
CA LEU A 667 13.92 7.15 5.10
C LEU A 667 13.41 6.06 6.03
N GLU A 668 12.10 5.98 6.25
CA GLU A 668 11.47 4.95 7.09
C GLU A 668 11.38 3.60 6.36
N GLU A 669 11.13 3.63 5.05
CA GLU A 669 10.77 2.44 4.27
C GLU A 669 11.92 1.84 3.46
N ALA A 670 12.93 2.62 3.11
CA ALA A 670 14.05 2.13 2.32
C ALA A 670 14.81 1.03 3.08
N ALA A 671 15.20 -0.01 2.35
CA ALA A 671 15.83 -1.19 2.96
C ALA A 671 17.15 -0.88 3.67
N GLU A 672 17.90 0.07 3.12
CA GLU A 672 19.15 0.57 3.67
C GLU A 672 19.20 2.07 3.42
N VAL A 673 19.52 2.82 4.48
CA VAL A 673 19.54 4.27 4.45
C VAL A 673 20.89 4.76 4.94
N THR A 674 21.49 5.70 4.21
CA THR A 674 22.81 6.24 4.54
C THR A 674 22.84 7.75 4.30
N ALA A 675 23.69 8.46 5.04
CA ALA A 675 23.93 9.88 4.82
C ALA A 675 24.80 10.16 3.57
N GLU A 676 25.46 9.14 3.02
CA GLU A 676 26.46 9.24 1.95
C GLU A 676 26.01 10.04 0.72
N PRO A 677 24.85 9.76 0.07
CA PRO A 677 24.47 10.48 -1.15
C PRO A 677 24.30 11.98 -0.91
N PHE A 678 23.76 12.36 0.25
CA PHE A 678 23.54 13.76 0.63
C PHE A 678 24.84 14.48 0.97
N VAL A 679 25.73 13.83 1.72
CA VAL A 679 27.05 14.39 2.06
C VAL A 679 27.87 14.61 0.79
N LYS A 680 27.90 13.63 -0.11
CA LYS A 680 28.60 13.74 -1.39
C LYS A 680 28.03 14.87 -2.24
N TRP A 681 26.70 15.01 -2.29
CA TRP A 681 26.04 16.09 -3.01
C TRP A 681 26.41 17.48 -2.45
N LEU A 682 26.36 17.65 -1.13
CA LEU A 682 26.70 18.92 -0.48
C LEU A 682 28.18 19.33 -0.63
N GLN A 683 29.07 18.35 -0.88
CA GLN A 683 30.49 18.59 -1.12
C GLN A 683 30.81 19.02 -2.57
N GLN A 684 29.89 18.84 -3.52
CA GLN A 684 30.11 19.24 -4.92
C GLN A 684 29.97 20.76 -5.11
N PRO A 685 30.75 21.40 -6.00
CA PRO A 685 30.58 22.81 -6.34
C PRO A 685 29.14 23.10 -6.82
N THR A 686 28.54 24.18 -6.36
CA THR A 686 27.21 24.64 -6.82
C THR A 686 27.34 25.35 -8.15
N ASP A 687 27.07 24.64 -9.25
CA ASP A 687 26.94 25.21 -10.58
C ASP A 687 25.45 25.25 -10.98
N GLY A 688 24.83 26.42 -10.96
CA GLY A 688 23.44 26.65 -11.42
C GLY A 688 22.32 26.32 -10.42
N ASP A 689 21.08 26.63 -10.82
CA ASP A 689 19.86 26.58 -9.98
C ASP A 689 19.55 25.18 -9.43
N GLY A 690 19.88 24.11 -10.17
CA GLY A 690 19.67 22.72 -9.74
C GLY A 690 20.55 22.30 -8.57
N GLY A 691 21.73 22.89 -8.43
CA GLY A 691 22.60 22.65 -7.28
C GLY A 691 22.01 23.18 -5.98
N LEU A 692 21.34 24.35 -6.02
CA LEU A 692 20.72 24.97 -4.86
C LEU A 692 19.52 24.17 -4.36
N GLN A 693 18.64 23.73 -5.26
CA GLN A 693 17.42 23.02 -4.90
C GLN A 693 17.70 21.61 -4.35
N GLY A 694 18.61 20.85 -4.98
CA GLY A 694 19.06 19.56 -4.44
C GLY A 694 19.67 19.69 -3.04
N ARG A 695 20.40 20.79 -2.76
CA ARG A 695 20.92 21.05 -1.41
C ARG A 695 19.81 21.38 -0.40
N ARG A 696 18.77 22.12 -0.80
CA ARG A 696 17.58 22.38 0.05
C ARG A 696 16.85 21.09 0.39
N ALA A 697 16.72 20.15 -0.55
CA ALA A 697 16.10 18.85 -0.32
C ALA A 697 16.97 17.92 0.57
N ALA A 698 18.31 18.00 0.45
CA ALA A 698 19.24 17.13 1.18
C ALA A 698 19.32 17.42 2.70
N LEU A 699 19.23 18.69 3.12
CA LEU A 699 19.47 19.09 4.50
C LEU A 699 18.44 18.53 5.51
N PRO A 700 17.11 18.65 5.29
CA PRO A 700 16.11 18.09 6.22
C PRO A 700 16.21 16.57 6.35
N LEU A 701 16.58 15.87 5.28
CA LEU A 701 16.81 14.42 5.34
C LEU A 701 18.07 14.06 6.13
N LEU A 702 19.17 14.80 5.92
CA LEU A 702 20.39 14.60 6.71
C LEU A 702 20.18 14.81 8.21
N GLN A 703 19.38 15.82 8.58
CA GLN A 703 19.01 16.07 9.98
C GLN A 703 18.28 14.87 10.61
N ARG A 704 17.44 14.18 9.82
CA ARG A 704 16.74 12.96 10.28
C ARG A 704 17.66 11.74 10.40
N LEU A 705 18.71 11.68 9.59
CA LEU A 705 19.63 10.53 9.53
C LEU A 705 20.79 10.58 10.51
N LEU A 706 21.26 11.78 10.83
CA LEU A 706 22.44 11.96 11.67
C LEU A 706 22.04 12.34 13.09
N PRO A 707 22.76 11.84 14.12
CA PRO A 707 22.67 12.41 15.45
C PRO A 707 22.93 13.91 15.43
N GLU A 708 22.24 14.68 16.26
CA GLU A 708 22.30 16.15 16.25
C GLU A 708 23.76 16.67 16.30
N ALA A 709 24.62 16.09 17.12
CA ALA A 709 26.04 16.48 17.21
C ALA A 709 26.83 16.24 15.91
N GLU A 710 26.58 15.14 15.21
CA GLU A 710 27.21 14.82 13.93
C GLU A 710 26.67 15.70 12.81
N TYR A 711 25.36 15.95 12.81
CA TYR A 711 24.71 16.87 11.89
C TYR A 711 25.30 18.29 12.03
N GLN A 712 25.39 18.82 13.25
CA GLN A 712 25.98 20.14 13.51
C GLN A 712 27.46 20.21 13.13
N THR A 713 28.23 19.15 13.39
CA THR A 713 29.65 19.07 12.98
C THR A 713 29.79 19.04 11.46
N LEU A 714 28.91 18.31 10.76
CA LEU A 714 28.85 18.26 9.30
C LEU A 714 28.48 19.62 8.72
N LEU A 715 27.46 20.30 9.27
CA LEU A 715 27.07 21.65 8.86
C LEU A 715 28.21 22.65 9.04
N ALA A 716 28.90 22.61 10.19
CA ALA A 716 30.06 23.45 10.46
C ALA A 716 31.20 23.20 9.46
N ARG A 717 31.49 21.92 9.13
CA ARG A 717 32.51 21.54 8.15
C ARG A 717 32.14 21.97 6.72
N LEU A 718 30.85 21.94 6.38
CA LEU A 718 30.33 22.34 5.07
C LEU A 718 30.07 23.86 4.97
N GLY A 719 30.26 24.61 6.06
CA GLY A 719 29.96 26.04 6.10
C GLY A 719 28.48 26.40 6.03
N VAL A 720 27.57 25.43 6.26
CA VAL A 720 26.11 25.64 6.22
C VAL A 720 25.65 26.17 7.58
N ARG A 721 25.21 27.42 7.67
CA ARG A 721 24.62 27.99 8.89
C ARG A 721 23.10 27.78 8.87
N ALA A 722 22.58 26.93 9.77
CA ALA A 722 21.15 26.69 9.90
C ALA A 722 20.44 27.88 10.57
N VAL A 723 19.39 28.41 9.95
CA VAL A 723 18.43 29.33 10.58
C VAL A 723 17.42 28.48 11.36
N HIS A 724 17.60 28.34 12.68
CA HIS A 724 16.57 27.77 13.54
C HIS A 724 15.45 28.79 13.76
N ARG A 725 14.23 28.54 13.25
CA ARG A 725 13.00 29.06 13.88
C ARG A 725 12.41 27.96 14.75
N VAL A 726 12.43 28.15 16.06
CA VAL A 726 11.58 27.39 16.99
C VAL A 726 10.32 28.22 17.20
N PHE A 727 9.17 27.75 16.70
CA PHE A 727 7.87 28.26 17.10
C PHE A 727 7.48 27.62 18.44
N LYS A 728 7.18 28.45 19.45
CA LYS A 728 6.36 28.04 20.59
C LYS A 728 5.01 28.77 20.46
N ASP A 729 3.95 28.00 20.64
CA ASP A 729 2.54 28.41 20.80
C ASP A 729 1.65 28.48 19.54
N GLY A 730 1.60 27.38 18.79
CA GLY A 730 0.37 26.57 18.77
C GLY A 730 -0.91 27.05 18.05
N GLN A 731 -0.87 27.84 16.97
CA GLN A 731 -2.01 27.92 16.04
C GLN A 731 -1.59 27.95 14.56
N LEU A 732 -2.18 27.04 13.78
CA LEU A 732 -2.00 26.88 12.32
C LEU A 732 -2.90 27.85 11.55
N GLY A 733 -2.32 28.53 10.56
CA GLY A 733 -3.01 29.18 9.45
C GLY A 733 -2.10 29.19 8.22
N ASP A 734 -2.51 28.46 7.19
CA ASP A 734 -2.00 28.27 5.81
C ASP A 734 -0.55 28.63 5.44
N VAL A 735 0.14 27.64 4.89
CA VAL A 735 1.56 27.65 4.51
C VAL A 735 1.67 27.68 2.99
N THR A 736 1.96 28.84 2.41
CA THR A 736 2.60 28.93 1.08
C THR A 736 3.47 30.18 1.04
N GLY A 737 4.79 30.03 1.08
CA GLY A 737 5.72 31.12 0.80
C GLY A 737 7.00 31.11 1.64
N HIS A 738 8.09 30.69 1.00
CA HIS A 738 9.47 31.07 1.33
C HIS A 738 10.13 30.46 2.58
N MET A 739 10.51 29.16 2.47
CA MET A 739 11.84 28.78 2.97
C MET A 739 12.91 29.38 2.04
N SER A 740 13.28 30.64 2.24
CA SER A 740 14.43 31.24 1.58
C SER A 740 15.71 30.75 2.28
N LEU A 741 16.10 29.50 2.00
CA LEU A 741 17.43 29.00 2.30
C LEU A 741 18.42 29.67 1.34
N LEU A 742 19.07 30.76 1.77
CA LEU A 742 20.25 31.29 1.12
C LEU A 742 21.40 30.29 1.26
N LEU A 743 21.47 29.36 0.32
CA LEU A 743 22.62 28.49 0.09
C LEU A 743 23.56 29.11 -0.93
N THR A 744 24.00 30.33 -0.69
CA THR A 744 25.33 30.71 -1.16
C THR A 744 26.24 30.64 0.08
N PRO A 745 27.50 30.16 -0.01
CA PRO A 745 28.48 30.81 0.85
C PRO A 745 28.23 32.29 0.55
N ALA A 746 27.88 33.13 1.55
CA ALA A 746 28.07 34.54 1.31
C ALA A 746 29.53 34.59 0.85
N ALA A 747 29.74 34.84 -0.44
CA ALA A 747 31.08 34.95 -0.98
C ALA A 747 31.56 36.20 -0.26
N SER A 748 32.18 36.00 0.90
CA SER A 748 32.57 37.08 1.76
C SER A 748 33.79 37.62 1.07
N LEU A 749 33.59 38.65 0.27
CA LEU A 749 34.66 39.33 -0.39
C LEU A 749 35.20 40.32 0.63
N THR A 750 36.47 40.21 0.96
CA THR A 750 37.16 41.34 1.56
C THR A 750 37.50 42.30 0.42
N SER A 751 37.13 43.58 0.56
CA SER A 751 37.46 44.61 -0.44
C SER A 751 38.96 44.55 -0.81
N ALA A 752 39.33 45.00 -2.03
CA ALA A 752 40.66 44.81 -2.61
C ALA A 752 41.85 45.26 -1.72
N ASN A 753 41.62 46.22 -0.82
CA ASN A 753 42.61 46.71 0.15
C ASN A 753 42.54 46.00 1.52
N GLY A 754 41.90 44.83 1.57
CA GLY A 754 41.76 43.99 2.76
C GLY A 754 40.89 44.60 3.86
N SER A 755 39.99 45.54 3.53
CA SER A 755 39.38 46.42 4.55
C SER A 755 37.99 46.07 5.01
N VAL A 756 37.05 45.86 4.12
CA VAL A 756 35.63 45.72 4.50
C VAL A 756 35.14 44.32 4.12
N GLU A 757 34.46 43.64 5.05
CA GLU A 757 33.77 42.38 4.80
C GLU A 757 32.47 42.65 4.04
N LEU A 758 32.37 42.19 2.80
CA LEU A 758 31.20 42.34 1.94
C LEU A 758 30.45 41.01 1.81
N LEU A 759 29.12 41.05 1.78
CA LEU A 759 28.24 39.91 1.56
C LEU A 759 27.58 40.03 0.18
N LEU A 760 27.49 38.91 -0.55
CA LEU A 760 26.72 38.84 -1.78
C LEU A 760 25.22 38.98 -1.46
N ILE A 761 24.61 40.03 -1.96
CA ILE A 761 23.18 40.27 -1.91
C ILE A 761 22.55 39.74 -3.20
N PRO A 762 21.63 38.75 -3.11
CA PRO A 762 21.00 38.20 -4.30
C PRO A 762 20.10 39.25 -4.95
N GLY A 763 20.13 39.35 -6.28
CA GLY A 763 19.18 40.17 -7.01
C GLY A 763 17.75 39.63 -6.86
N GLY A 764 16.75 40.50 -7.04
CA GLY A 764 15.35 40.16 -6.83
C GLY A 764 14.42 41.33 -7.13
N ARG A 765 13.12 41.11 -6.91
CA ARG A 765 12.11 42.17 -6.95
C ARG A 765 11.54 42.40 -5.57
N PHE A 766 11.30 43.66 -5.22
CA PHE A 766 10.64 44.03 -3.98
C PHE A 766 9.80 45.30 -4.16
N LEU A 767 8.94 45.53 -3.17
CA LEU A 767 8.09 46.71 -3.12
C LEU A 767 8.77 47.77 -2.23
N MET A 768 9.25 48.85 -2.84
CA MET A 768 10.01 49.92 -2.20
C MET A 768 9.08 51.02 -1.67
N GLY A 769 9.39 51.55 -0.48
CA GLY A 769 8.62 52.59 0.18
C GLY A 769 7.55 52.05 1.15
N SER A 770 6.76 52.97 1.69
CA SER A 770 5.73 52.65 2.69
C SER A 770 4.33 52.50 2.08
N PRO A 771 3.47 51.61 2.65
CA PRO A 771 2.06 51.49 2.26
C PRO A 771 1.28 52.79 2.48
N ASN A 772 0.26 53.03 1.65
CA ASN A 772 -0.57 54.25 1.75
C ASN A 772 -1.09 54.50 3.18
N GLY A 773 -0.81 55.69 3.71
CA GLY A 773 -1.25 56.12 5.05
C GLY A 773 -0.35 55.68 6.20
N VAL A 774 0.82 55.11 5.90
CA VAL A 774 1.87 54.70 6.85
C VAL A 774 3.18 55.38 6.45
N GLY A 775 3.94 55.90 7.42
CA GLY A 775 5.20 56.60 7.15
C GLY A 775 5.01 58.05 6.71
N ASP A 776 6.11 58.69 6.34
CA ASP A 776 6.12 60.08 5.88
C ASP A 776 5.89 60.19 4.36
N SER A 777 5.54 61.38 3.88
CA SER A 777 5.12 61.61 2.49
C SER A 777 6.19 61.27 1.44
N ASP A 778 7.46 61.37 1.83
CA ASP A 778 8.64 61.08 1.02
C ASP A 778 8.94 59.59 0.85
N GLU A 779 8.24 58.74 1.59
CA GLU A 779 8.27 57.28 1.45
C GLU A 779 7.21 56.75 0.46
N HIS A 780 6.43 57.63 -0.16
CA HIS A 780 5.35 57.29 -1.09
C HIS A 780 5.69 57.69 -2.52
N LEU A 781 5.02 57.19 -3.56
CA LEU A 781 4.16 56.01 -3.54
C LEU A 781 5.00 54.72 -3.56
N GLN A 782 4.45 53.67 -2.98
CA GLN A 782 5.06 52.36 -3.03
C GLN A 782 5.13 51.85 -4.48
N HIS A 783 6.28 51.34 -4.91
CA HIS A 783 6.49 50.87 -6.28
C HIS A 783 7.41 49.65 -6.33
N GLU A 784 7.27 48.82 -7.36
CA GLU A 784 8.10 47.62 -7.55
C GLU A 784 9.46 48.01 -8.15
N VAL A 785 10.54 47.49 -7.57
CA VAL A 785 11.91 47.71 -8.03
C VAL A 785 12.62 46.37 -8.23
N GLN A 786 13.37 46.25 -9.33
CA GLN A 786 14.20 45.10 -9.64
C GLN A 786 15.66 45.39 -9.33
N ILE A 787 16.25 44.65 -8.39
CA ILE A 787 17.64 44.75 -7.97
C ILE A 787 18.48 43.66 -8.65
N LYS A 788 19.63 44.04 -9.20
CA LYS A 788 20.65 43.09 -9.69
C LYS A 788 21.48 42.58 -8.51
N PRO A 789 22.06 41.37 -8.56
CA PRO A 789 22.96 40.93 -7.51
C PRO A 789 24.20 41.85 -7.39
N PHE A 790 24.63 42.12 -6.16
CA PHE A 790 25.75 43.00 -5.84
C PHE A 790 26.32 42.63 -4.47
N TYR A 791 27.48 43.16 -4.12
CA TYR A 791 28.08 43.01 -2.79
C TYR A 791 27.75 44.21 -1.90
N LEU A 792 27.42 43.95 -0.63
CA LEU A 792 27.16 45.00 0.36
C LEU A 792 27.90 44.71 1.67
N GLY A 793 28.43 45.76 2.29
CA GLY A 793 29.12 45.70 3.57
C GLY A 793 28.26 45.06 4.64
N LYS A 794 28.82 44.03 5.29
CA LYS A 794 28.19 43.33 6.42
C LYS A 794 27.82 44.27 7.56
N TYR A 795 28.64 45.30 7.75
CA TYR A 795 28.48 46.36 8.75
C TYR A 795 28.58 47.73 8.05
N PRO A 796 28.07 48.81 8.67
CA PRO A 796 28.53 50.16 8.37
C PRO A 796 30.06 50.24 8.57
N VAL A 797 30.73 51.10 7.81
CA VAL A 797 32.19 51.25 7.87
C VAL A 797 32.59 51.65 9.28
N THR A 798 33.50 50.89 9.87
CA THR A 798 34.00 51.09 11.23
C THR A 798 35.11 52.13 11.29
N ASN A 799 35.35 52.69 12.48
CA ASN A 799 36.50 53.57 12.70
C ASN A 799 37.84 52.88 12.42
N GLU A 800 37.98 51.58 12.70
CA GLU A 800 39.19 50.82 12.36
C GLU A 800 39.40 50.67 10.85
N GLU A 801 38.33 50.47 10.08
CA GLU A 801 38.35 50.46 8.62
C GLU A 801 38.70 51.85 8.06
N TYR A 802 38.10 52.90 8.59
CA TYR A 802 38.36 54.28 8.19
C TYR A 802 39.78 54.74 8.58
N ALA A 803 40.30 54.30 9.72
CA ALA A 803 41.67 54.60 10.14
C ALA A 803 42.71 54.06 9.16
N ARG A 804 42.46 52.91 8.53
CA ARG A 804 43.34 52.38 7.48
C ARG A 804 43.32 53.22 6.21
N TYR A 805 42.16 53.78 5.86
CA TYR A 805 42.06 54.74 4.77
C TYR A 805 42.86 56.02 5.08
N LEU A 806 42.78 56.56 6.29
CA LEU A 806 43.58 57.72 6.72
C LEU A 806 45.09 57.41 6.71
N GLN A 807 45.50 56.22 7.18
CA GLN A 807 46.90 55.79 7.14
C GLN A 807 47.44 55.67 5.70
N ALA A 808 46.62 55.19 4.77
CA ALA A 808 46.99 55.10 3.36
C ALA A 808 46.98 56.47 2.65
N ASN A 809 46.30 57.48 3.22
CA ASN A 809 46.09 58.79 2.62
C ASN A 809 46.34 59.91 3.65
N PRO A 810 47.62 60.19 3.99
CA PRO A 810 47.97 61.10 5.10
C PRO A 810 47.54 62.57 4.88
N ASP A 811 47.24 62.96 3.64
CA ASP A 811 46.76 64.31 3.30
C ASP A 811 45.25 64.49 3.53
N VAL A 812 44.53 63.41 3.87
CA VAL A 812 43.09 63.45 4.17
C VAL A 812 42.89 63.79 5.64
N SER A 813 42.09 64.82 5.91
CA SER A 813 41.73 65.21 7.28
C SER A 813 40.84 64.16 7.95
N GLU A 814 40.98 64.04 9.26
CA GLU A 814 40.13 63.18 10.09
C GLU A 814 38.65 63.65 10.04
N PRO A 815 37.67 62.72 10.13
CA PRO A 815 36.25 63.06 10.20
C PRO A 815 35.91 63.97 11.38
N ALA A 816 34.74 64.62 11.30
CA ALA A 816 34.23 65.36 12.45
C ALA A 816 34.08 64.39 13.64
N TYR A 817 34.46 64.85 14.84
CA TYR A 817 34.41 64.06 16.08
C TYR A 817 35.40 62.89 16.21
N TRP A 818 36.36 62.74 15.30
CA TRP A 818 37.41 61.70 15.42
C TRP A 818 38.18 61.77 16.75
N GLY A 819 38.40 62.95 17.31
CA GLY A 819 39.03 63.11 18.63
C GLY A 819 38.16 62.75 19.84
N ASP A 820 36.85 62.53 19.66
CA ASP A 820 35.91 62.20 20.75
C ASP A 820 35.83 60.68 20.96
N ARG A 821 36.28 60.22 22.12
CA ARG A 821 36.28 58.79 22.50
C ARG A 821 34.89 58.16 22.56
N ARG A 822 33.81 58.95 22.61
CA ARG A 822 32.43 58.44 22.55
C ARG A 822 32.07 57.92 21.15
N PHE A 823 32.70 58.45 20.10
CA PHE A 823 32.35 58.19 18.70
C PHE A 823 33.47 57.52 17.90
N ASN A 824 34.71 57.48 18.41
CA ASN A 824 35.87 56.91 17.73
C ASN A 824 36.43 55.62 18.39
N GLN A 825 35.56 54.70 18.82
CA GLN A 825 36.03 53.35 19.21
C GLN A 825 36.18 52.47 17.96
N ALA A 826 37.19 51.60 17.94
CA ALA A 826 37.60 50.84 16.75
C ALA A 826 36.45 50.13 16.02
N ARG A 827 35.57 49.45 16.77
CA ARG A 827 34.44 48.68 16.23
C ARG A 827 33.13 49.48 16.15
N GLN A 828 33.10 50.76 16.50
CA GLN A 828 31.94 51.63 16.24
C GLN A 828 31.92 52.04 14.75
N PRO A 829 30.74 52.33 14.19
CA PRO A 829 30.65 52.94 12.88
C PRO A 829 31.34 54.32 12.88
N VAL A 830 32.00 54.66 11.79
CA VAL A 830 32.53 56.01 11.59
C VAL A 830 31.36 56.99 11.43
N VAL A 831 31.44 58.12 12.12
CA VAL A 831 30.44 59.20 12.08
C VAL A 831 31.11 60.54 11.79
N GLY A 832 30.33 61.59 11.52
CA GLY A 832 30.87 62.92 11.21
C GLY A 832 31.50 63.03 9.82
N VAL A 833 31.18 62.08 8.93
CA VAL A 833 31.63 62.01 7.54
C VAL A 833 30.61 62.67 6.62
N SER A 834 31.11 63.52 5.73
CA SER A 834 30.33 64.05 4.61
C SER A 834 30.09 62.98 3.54
N TRP A 835 29.08 63.19 2.69
CA TRP A 835 28.81 62.29 1.58
C TRP A 835 30.02 62.17 0.63
N GLU A 836 30.72 63.28 0.35
CA GLU A 836 31.92 63.28 -0.50
C GLU A 836 33.09 62.51 0.13
N GLU A 837 33.23 62.52 1.46
CA GLU A 837 34.21 61.70 2.17
C GLU A 837 33.85 60.21 2.10
N ALA A 838 32.58 59.88 2.29
CA ALA A 838 32.08 58.52 2.16
C ALA A 838 32.31 57.97 0.75
N CYS A 839 32.06 58.76 -0.30
CA CYS A 839 32.36 58.41 -1.68
C CYS A 839 33.87 58.22 -1.92
N ARG A 840 34.73 59.08 -1.37
CA ARG A 840 36.19 58.94 -1.49
C ARG A 840 36.70 57.67 -0.83
N PHE A 841 36.21 57.34 0.36
CA PHE A 841 36.51 56.07 1.01
C PHE A 841 36.03 54.88 0.16
N ALA A 842 34.79 54.92 -0.33
CA ALA A 842 34.23 53.83 -1.11
C ALA A 842 35.04 53.57 -2.39
N ALA A 843 35.42 54.64 -3.11
CA ALA A 843 36.27 54.56 -4.29
C ALA A 843 37.66 53.99 -3.94
N TRP A 844 38.28 54.42 -2.84
CA TRP A 844 39.54 53.84 -2.35
C TRP A 844 39.41 52.34 -2.09
N ALA A 845 38.28 51.89 -1.54
CA ALA A 845 37.98 50.49 -1.28
C ALA A 845 37.51 49.70 -2.53
N SER A 846 37.62 50.28 -3.74
CA SER A 846 37.15 49.69 -5.01
C SER A 846 35.65 49.41 -5.06
N GLY A 847 34.85 50.21 -4.35
CA GLY A 847 33.40 50.13 -4.34
C GLY A 847 32.74 51.50 -4.52
N ARG A 848 31.47 51.58 -4.13
CA ARG A 848 30.60 52.74 -4.19
C ARG A 848 29.68 52.78 -2.97
N LEU A 849 28.94 53.87 -2.79
CA LEU A 849 27.77 53.84 -1.92
C LEU A 849 26.65 53.03 -2.60
N PRO A 850 25.81 52.31 -1.84
CA PRO A 850 24.64 51.64 -2.40
C PRO A 850 23.69 52.67 -3.00
N SER A 851 22.88 52.27 -3.98
CA SER A 851 21.67 53.04 -4.30
C SER A 851 20.68 52.96 -3.14
N GLU A 852 19.77 53.91 -3.09
CA GLU A 852 18.69 53.93 -2.12
C GLU A 852 17.84 52.66 -2.19
N ALA A 853 17.53 52.22 -3.41
CA ALA A 853 16.77 51.00 -3.66
C ALA A 853 17.53 49.74 -3.23
N GLU A 854 18.84 49.66 -3.51
CA GLU A 854 19.70 48.56 -3.06
C GLU A 854 19.77 48.49 -1.53
N TRP A 855 19.87 49.65 -0.87
CA TRP A 855 19.91 49.72 0.59
C TRP A 855 18.60 49.23 1.21
N GLU A 856 17.45 49.71 0.74
CA GLU A 856 16.14 49.30 1.29
C GLU A 856 15.86 47.82 1.04
N TYR A 857 16.16 47.32 -0.17
CA TYR A 857 16.08 45.90 -0.50
C TYR A 857 16.91 45.05 0.45
N ALA A 858 18.16 45.47 0.67
CA ALA A 858 19.10 44.78 1.53
C ALA A 858 18.67 44.83 3.01
N CYS A 859 18.13 45.96 3.48
CA CYS A 859 17.57 46.09 4.82
C CYS A 859 16.39 45.14 5.02
N ARG A 860 15.44 45.13 4.08
CA ARG A 860 14.21 44.31 4.15
C ARG A 860 14.49 42.81 4.10
N ALA A 861 15.54 42.40 3.39
CA ALA A 861 15.99 41.01 3.30
C ALA A 861 14.86 40.01 2.95
N GLY A 862 13.94 40.41 2.07
CA GLY A 862 12.80 39.60 1.63
C GLY A 862 11.49 39.82 2.42
N THR A 863 11.48 40.70 3.42
CA THR A 863 10.26 41.06 4.16
C THR A 863 9.54 42.27 3.54
N ALA A 864 8.22 42.34 3.73
CA ALA A 864 7.39 43.50 3.36
C ALA A 864 6.98 44.35 4.58
N THR A 865 7.47 44.00 5.77
CA THR A 865 7.05 44.55 7.05
C THR A 865 7.70 45.91 7.36
N ALA A 866 7.22 46.60 8.40
CA ALA A 866 7.74 47.90 8.81
C ALA A 866 9.21 47.86 9.27
N TYR A 867 9.59 46.77 9.97
CA TYR A 867 10.96 46.43 10.34
C TYR A 867 11.31 45.08 9.71
N TRP A 868 12.59 44.80 9.49
CA TRP A 868 12.99 43.52 8.88
C TRP A 868 12.66 42.29 9.74
N TRP A 869 12.40 42.48 11.04
CA TRP A 869 11.95 41.42 11.96
C TRP A 869 10.43 41.33 12.14
N GLY A 870 9.65 42.27 11.59
CA GLY A 870 8.18 42.27 11.72
C GLY A 870 7.56 43.68 11.72
N ASP A 871 6.25 43.76 11.96
CA ASP A 871 5.51 45.03 11.90
C ASP A 871 5.54 45.85 13.20
N LYS A 872 6.02 45.26 14.30
CA LYS A 872 6.08 45.91 15.61
C LYS A 872 7.53 46.12 16.01
N PHE A 873 7.80 47.27 16.61
CA PHE A 873 9.09 47.54 17.19
C PHE A 873 9.38 46.59 18.35
N GLU A 874 10.59 46.05 18.38
CA GLU A 874 11.09 45.19 19.44
C GLU A 874 12.36 45.82 20.03
N LYS A 875 12.42 45.94 21.37
CA LYS A 875 13.65 46.36 22.07
C LYS A 875 14.75 45.32 21.86
N GLN A 876 16.01 45.75 21.95
CA GLN A 876 17.21 44.92 21.73
C GLN A 876 17.36 44.34 20.30
N ARG A 877 16.65 44.88 19.31
CA ARG A 877 16.84 44.55 17.88
C ARG A 877 17.63 45.60 17.10
N ALA A 878 17.68 46.83 17.60
CA ALA A 878 18.31 47.99 16.97
C ALA A 878 18.82 48.96 18.04
N ASN A 879 19.85 49.74 17.71
CA ASN A 879 20.29 50.86 18.56
C ASN A 879 19.53 52.14 18.19
N CYS A 880 18.63 52.59 19.05
CA CYS A 880 17.86 53.84 18.94
C CYS A 880 17.45 54.34 20.35
N ASP A 881 16.84 55.53 20.49
CA ASP A 881 16.60 56.22 21.78
C ASP A 881 15.82 55.37 22.80
N ASP A 882 14.83 54.57 22.35
CA ASP A 882 14.08 53.59 23.18
C ASP A 882 14.38 52.12 22.82
N GLY A 883 15.56 51.85 22.25
CA GLY A 883 16.01 50.50 21.87
C GLY A 883 16.29 49.57 23.05
N GLY A 884 16.39 50.10 24.27
CA GLY A 884 16.56 49.33 25.51
C GLY A 884 17.98 48.84 25.79
N SER A 885 18.96 49.19 24.95
CA SER A 885 20.37 48.83 25.16
C SER A 885 21.09 49.87 26.04
N GLN A 886 22.33 49.58 26.47
CA GLN A 886 23.13 50.56 27.22
C GLN A 886 23.56 51.78 26.38
N TRP A 887 23.50 51.69 25.05
CA TRP A 887 23.88 52.72 24.08
C TRP A 887 22.70 53.56 23.57
N SER A 888 21.47 53.05 23.74
CA SER A 888 20.23 53.70 23.33
C SER A 888 20.17 55.15 23.80
N GLY A 889 20.02 56.09 22.86
CA GLY A 889 19.91 57.52 23.12
C GLY A 889 21.21 58.19 23.58
N LYS A 890 22.36 57.49 23.53
CA LYS A 890 23.63 57.98 24.08
C LYS A 890 24.78 58.03 23.09
N GLN A 891 24.97 56.98 22.30
CA GLN A 891 26.09 56.86 21.36
C GLN A 891 25.90 55.66 20.40
N PRO A 892 26.68 55.57 19.31
CA PRO A 892 26.74 54.36 18.49
C PRO A 892 27.22 53.14 19.30
N SER A 893 26.66 51.98 18.99
CA SER A 893 27.13 50.69 19.51
C SER A 893 28.23 50.13 18.63
N PRO A 894 29.11 49.25 19.15
CA PRO A 894 29.97 48.45 18.29
C PRO A 894 29.14 47.70 17.23
N VAL A 895 29.62 47.67 15.99
CA VAL A 895 28.89 47.02 14.89
C VAL A 895 28.69 45.53 15.16
N GLY A 896 27.50 45.04 14.83
CA GLY A 896 27.10 43.66 15.12
C GLY A 896 26.68 43.38 16.56
N SER A 897 26.41 44.41 17.36
CA SER A 897 25.87 44.24 18.73
C SER A 897 24.42 43.76 18.75
N PHE A 898 23.70 43.92 17.64
CA PHE A 898 22.30 43.52 17.46
C PHE A 898 22.19 42.37 16.44
N PRO A 899 21.09 41.60 16.44
CA PRO A 899 20.92 40.51 15.48
C PRO A 899 20.98 40.99 14.02
N PRO A 900 21.56 40.21 13.09
CA PRO A 900 21.53 40.53 11.67
C PRO A 900 20.16 40.23 11.06
N ASN A 901 19.88 40.85 9.91
CA ASN A 901 18.73 40.48 9.08
C ASN A 901 18.95 39.17 8.31
N ASP A 902 17.95 38.74 7.54
CA ASP A 902 17.98 37.45 6.83
C ASP A 902 19.06 37.36 5.71
N PHE A 903 19.65 38.49 5.30
CA PHE A 903 20.81 38.53 4.41
C PHE A 903 22.16 38.50 5.15
N GLY A 904 22.15 38.46 6.48
CA GLY A 904 23.34 38.48 7.33
C GLY A 904 23.94 39.87 7.53
N LEU A 905 23.21 40.92 7.15
CA LEU A 905 23.62 42.32 7.33
C LEU A 905 23.27 42.79 8.73
N TYR A 906 24.18 43.55 9.32
CA TYR A 906 24.01 44.13 10.64
C TYR A 906 23.73 45.62 10.54
N ASP A 907 23.09 46.13 11.59
CA ASP A 907 22.87 47.56 11.81
C ASP A 907 22.17 48.26 10.61
N THR A 908 21.30 47.54 9.88
CA THR A 908 20.43 48.10 8.82
C THR A 908 19.15 48.72 9.40
N SER A 909 19.06 48.84 10.72
CA SER A 909 17.98 49.53 11.42
C SER A 909 18.56 50.08 12.72
N GLY A 910 18.72 51.40 12.79
CA GLY A 910 19.38 52.11 13.87
C GLY A 910 20.91 52.07 13.79
N ASN A 911 21.54 52.36 14.92
CA ASN A 911 22.97 52.63 15.08
C ASN A 911 23.41 53.93 14.41
N VAL A 912 23.45 54.04 13.08
CA VAL A 912 23.75 55.29 12.38
C VAL A 912 22.94 55.40 11.09
N TRP A 913 22.54 56.61 10.75
CA TRP A 913 22.07 56.95 9.42
C TRP A 913 23.17 56.69 8.40
N GLU A 914 22.81 56.20 7.22
CA GLU A 914 23.80 55.87 6.20
C GLU A 914 23.60 56.61 4.90
N TRP A 915 24.67 57.28 4.45
CA TRP A 915 24.72 57.88 3.12
C TRP A 915 24.54 56.84 2.01
N VAL A 916 23.59 57.11 1.11
CA VAL A 916 23.42 56.39 -0.15
C VAL A 916 23.74 57.31 -1.34
N ARG A 917 23.80 56.75 -2.55
CA ARG A 917 24.23 57.49 -3.75
C ARG A 917 23.21 58.56 -4.22
N ASP A 918 21.93 58.34 -3.93
CA ASP A 918 20.80 59.04 -4.52
C ASP A 918 20.66 60.51 -4.09
N CYS A 919 20.16 61.33 -5.02
CA CYS A 919 19.68 62.68 -4.74
C CYS A 919 18.35 62.62 -3.99
N TRP A 920 18.14 63.56 -3.08
CA TRP A 920 16.88 63.66 -2.35
C TRP A 920 15.72 64.05 -3.27
N HIS A 921 14.58 63.37 -3.09
CA HIS A 921 13.30 63.67 -3.72
C HIS A 921 12.20 63.71 -2.66
N GLY A 922 11.15 64.48 -2.93
CA GLY A 922 10.02 64.61 -2.00
C GLY A 922 9.07 63.42 -1.99
N ASP A 923 9.19 62.49 -2.95
CA ASP A 923 8.43 61.25 -3.10
C ASP A 923 9.17 60.32 -4.11
N TYR A 924 8.59 59.16 -4.43
CA TYR A 924 9.07 58.20 -5.44
C TYR A 924 8.45 58.39 -6.83
N THR A 925 7.78 59.52 -7.09
CA THR A 925 7.15 59.76 -8.39
C THR A 925 8.22 59.91 -9.47
N GLY A 926 8.39 58.86 -10.29
CA GLY A 926 9.42 58.82 -11.34
C GLY A 926 10.74 58.17 -10.91
N ALA A 927 10.76 57.49 -9.76
CA ALA A 927 11.93 56.75 -9.29
C ALA A 927 12.35 55.63 -10.27
N PRO A 928 13.66 55.34 -10.41
CA PRO A 928 14.12 54.21 -11.21
C PRO A 928 13.61 52.86 -10.67
N ALA A 929 13.05 52.03 -11.57
CA ALA A 929 12.53 50.70 -11.22
C ALA A 929 13.58 49.57 -11.38
N ASP A 930 14.81 49.88 -11.79
CA ASP A 930 15.87 48.91 -12.09
C ASP A 930 16.99 48.88 -11.03
N GLY A 931 16.76 49.49 -9.88
CA GLY A 931 17.70 49.54 -8.76
C GLY A 931 18.85 50.53 -8.93
N SER A 932 18.91 51.26 -10.05
CA SER A 932 19.91 52.31 -10.26
C SER A 932 19.67 53.51 -9.34
N ALA A 933 20.75 54.22 -8.98
CA ALA A 933 20.66 55.40 -8.14
C ALA A 933 19.99 56.56 -8.87
N TRP A 934 19.07 57.25 -8.18
CA TRP A 934 18.36 58.42 -8.68
C TRP A 934 19.22 59.68 -8.54
N GLU A 935 20.05 59.95 -9.55
CA GLU A 935 21.04 61.05 -9.49
C GLU A 935 20.55 62.41 -10.01
N THR A 936 19.38 62.47 -10.65
CA THR A 936 18.80 63.72 -11.15
C THR A 936 18.00 64.40 -10.04
N GLY A 937 18.25 65.66 -9.69
CA GLY A 937 17.44 66.40 -8.71
C GLY A 937 18.02 67.77 -8.35
N ASP A 938 17.16 68.78 -8.14
CA ASP A 938 17.58 70.18 -7.94
C ASP A 938 17.63 70.62 -6.46
N ASP A 939 17.26 69.73 -5.54
CA ASP A 939 17.13 70.02 -4.10
C ASP A 939 18.48 70.07 -3.36
N GLY A 940 19.56 69.60 -3.99
CA GLY A 940 20.93 69.70 -3.48
C GLY A 940 21.25 68.82 -2.27
N ARG A 941 20.27 68.10 -1.71
CA ARG A 941 20.46 67.10 -0.65
C ARG A 941 20.70 65.70 -1.23
N ARG A 942 21.35 64.85 -0.43
CA ARG A 942 21.54 63.41 -0.65
C ARG A 942 20.71 62.62 0.37
N VAL A 943 20.31 61.42 -0.01
CA VAL A 943 19.52 60.54 0.85
C VAL A 943 20.41 59.90 1.94
N ILE A 944 19.85 59.77 3.13
CA ILE A 944 20.33 58.89 4.21
C ILE A 944 19.24 57.88 4.59
N ARG A 945 19.65 56.67 4.99
CA ARG A 945 18.72 55.57 5.34
C ARG A 945 19.05 54.90 6.67
N GLY A 946 18.03 54.28 7.27
CA GLY A 946 18.17 53.31 8.37
C GLY A 946 18.01 53.81 9.79
N GLY A 947 17.99 55.12 10.04
CA GLY A 947 17.89 55.65 11.40
C GLY A 947 19.18 55.53 12.20
N SER A 948 19.21 56.14 13.39
CA SER A 948 20.40 56.22 14.25
C SER A 948 20.11 55.90 15.73
N TRP A 949 21.17 55.94 16.53
CA TRP A 949 21.13 55.67 17.97
C TRP A 949 20.29 56.67 18.81
N ASP A 950 20.03 57.88 18.29
CA ASP A 950 19.32 58.98 18.96
C ASP A 950 17.93 59.29 18.39
N VAL A 951 17.48 58.56 17.36
CA VAL A 951 16.11 58.73 16.84
C VAL A 951 15.12 57.78 17.51
N VAL A 952 13.84 58.12 17.40
CA VAL A 952 12.73 57.32 17.92
C VAL A 952 12.56 56.02 17.10
N PRO A 953 11.97 54.96 17.69
CA PRO A 953 11.73 53.70 16.99
C PRO A 953 10.97 53.76 15.66
N ALA A 954 10.15 54.80 15.44
CA ALA A 954 9.45 54.98 14.16
C ALA A 954 10.40 55.33 13.01
N ALA A 955 11.56 55.93 13.32
CA ALA A 955 12.56 56.37 12.35
C ALA A 955 13.65 55.33 12.05
N VAL A 956 13.47 54.08 12.51
CA VAL A 956 14.35 52.93 12.15
C VAL A 956 13.63 51.89 11.31
N ARG A 957 12.47 52.24 10.73
CA ARG A 957 11.74 51.38 9.79
C ARG A 957 12.53 51.21 8.49
N SER A 958 12.27 50.12 7.78
CA SER A 958 13.01 49.81 6.54
C SER A 958 12.83 50.86 5.43
N ALA A 959 11.65 51.50 5.36
CA ALA A 959 11.35 52.54 4.38
C ALA A 959 11.77 53.95 4.81
N ASP A 960 12.13 54.14 6.08
CA ASP A 960 12.42 55.47 6.63
C ASP A 960 13.66 56.08 5.97
N ARG A 961 13.58 57.36 5.64
CA ARG A 961 14.59 58.07 4.86
C ARG A 961 14.73 59.51 5.33
N GLY A 962 15.91 60.07 5.14
CA GLY A 962 16.21 61.47 5.45
C GLY A 962 17.01 62.15 4.34
N GLY A 963 16.99 63.48 4.32
CA GLY A 963 17.72 64.29 3.33
C GLY A 963 18.77 65.17 3.98
N GLY A 964 20.02 65.04 3.57
CA GLY A 964 21.15 65.80 4.11
C GLY A 964 21.95 66.54 3.02
N TYR A 965 22.38 67.78 3.30
CA TYR A 965 23.26 68.52 2.39
C TYR A 965 24.68 67.92 2.43
N PRO A 966 25.21 67.41 1.32
CA PRO A 966 26.39 66.54 1.33
C PRO A 966 27.66 67.24 1.89
N GLY A 967 27.87 68.52 1.56
CA GLY A 967 29.01 69.30 2.07
C GLY A 967 28.83 69.94 3.45
N ILE A 968 27.65 69.85 4.07
CA ILE A 968 27.33 70.52 5.34
C ILE A 968 27.02 69.50 6.44
N LEU A 969 26.27 68.44 6.13
CA LEU A 969 25.85 67.45 7.12
C LEU A 969 27.03 66.54 7.51
N ARG A 970 27.47 66.69 8.75
CA ARG A 970 28.50 65.87 9.40
C ARG A 970 28.01 65.49 10.80
N GLY A 971 26.90 64.77 10.87
CA GLY A 971 26.25 64.41 12.13
C GLY A 971 27.03 63.38 12.94
N ILE A 972 26.86 63.39 14.28
CA ILE A 972 27.39 62.37 15.21
C ILE A 972 26.67 61.01 15.07
N ASP A 973 25.69 60.95 14.19
CA ASP A 973 24.72 59.91 13.95
C ASP A 973 24.69 59.46 12.49
N VAL A 974 25.53 60.06 11.61
CA VAL A 974 25.58 59.77 10.17
C VAL A 974 26.91 59.14 9.78
N GLY A 975 26.84 57.94 9.20
CA GLY A 975 27.93 57.16 8.63
C GLY A 975 27.57 56.65 7.22
N PHE A 976 28.11 55.48 6.83
CA PHE A 976 27.84 54.84 5.54
C PHE A 976 28.29 53.38 5.52
N ARG A 977 27.84 52.61 4.52
CA ARG A 977 28.33 51.27 4.22
C ARG A 977 28.81 51.14 2.77
N LEU A 978 29.71 50.18 2.53
CA LEU A 978 30.32 49.96 1.21
C LEU A 978 29.45 49.03 0.36
N ALA A 979 29.22 49.37 -0.90
CA ALA A 979 28.67 48.47 -1.92
C ALA A 979 29.70 48.24 -3.03
N GLN A 980 29.61 47.09 -3.72
CA GLN A 980 30.49 46.77 -4.85
C GLN A 980 29.71 45.95 -5.88
N ASP A 981 29.85 46.28 -7.16
CA ASP A 981 29.24 45.52 -8.25
C ASP A 981 29.97 44.17 -8.45
N LEU A 982 29.28 43.18 -9.04
CA LEU A 982 29.81 41.83 -9.31
C LEU A 982 30.99 41.81 -10.29
#